data_AF-A0A918A6X3-F1
#
_entry.id   AF-A0A918A6X3-F1
#
_cell.length_a   1.000
_cell.length_b   1.000
_cell.length_c   1.000
_cell.angle_alpha   90.00
_cell.angle_beta   90.00
_cell.angle_gamma   90.00
#
_symmetry.space_group_name_H-M   'P 1'
#
loop_
_entity.id
_entity.type
_entity.pdbx_description
1 polymer ?
#
loop_
_entity_poly.entity_id
_entity_poly.type
_entity_poly.pdbx_seq_one_letter_code
_entity_poly.pdbx_strand_id
1 'polypeptide(L)'
;MQTLRSLAAAVLLLGPMALTAAPAQADPPPPAEDAPKASSYPPPSVMLAAAEPGDGLDTVKKTRPVAPGISLTSFDRFDALGWLRADALTADLGGGARADYVFSGEVSKTEPLSGPAGRSRAVAAVNGDFFDINNSGAAQGVGVQSGKLVQSPVAGHDNAVAITGDGVGRVLKMYFEGTATKTGGTPVKLTQFNQIVQKDGVGLFTPLWGSYTRARAVEGATAVTEVELVDGKVTAVRQTAGSGPIPAGTTILLGRDAGAAALAALRPGDAVEVAYRPRASDGSQVKAAVGGNYVLVKDGQAQHSTDQAAHPRTAVGFSADGTTMHLLTVDGRQADSRGVTLDQLAAMMIELGAADALNLDGGGSSTMLAREPGQAGAQVENSPSDGGERHVPNGLALYAPEGSGRLKGFWVETASDPAKAPGAAPVGGGRPDRVFPGLTRRLTAAGYDETYGPASGTPRWRSTPAAHGVIRDGKFHALVPGTAEVTAAKGTAKGSLELTVLQPLRRLGATTDRVGLPGAGGTAAFGVVGYDRNGNSAPIEPGDLTLDYDRDLFEVTPAEQGHFTVKAKRETGAGLITAKVGKLSTAVPVTVGFEDRPVAAFDDAASWTFAAARATGSLAAAPGREGGGLKLAYDFTQSTATRAAYASPPQQIVVEGQPQAFGLWIHSSGKGEWPSLEFYDATGQSQILRGPYLTWTGWQYVEFAVPAGVSYPLKLRRFYVAETKADASYTNEILIDGLVAKVPPSVETPQPAKVADPVVREQVADMPWRFAVMSDAQFVARDPDSDIVRNARRTLREVKAAKPDFLLINGDLVDEASPEDFALAKRILDEELGGELKYHYIPGNHEVMGGQIDTFKAAFGDTYRSFDHKGTRFITLDTSRLTLRGGGFEQIALLRAQLDKAAEDRSVGSVAVLFHVPPRDPTPGKASQLGDRKEAALVEGWLADFQRETGKGAAYIGAHVGTFDAARVDAVPYFINGNSGKNPATAPGDGGFTGWSLWGVDPVTDKEAAHVRRNWFVDAPTWIGAQVRPHVDDLTLAAPATVAIGAPARVSAAVRQSTRVVPAAYPVSARWSGSPNLHVGPRSTAKPQHVAVLDPDSGTLTALRKGNVTVAVTVSGETRQAVVTLTARAAG
;
A
#
# COMPACT_ATOMS: atom_id res chain seq x y z
N MET A 1 -45.32 26.08 45.90
CA MET A 1 -46.76 25.77 45.74
C MET A 1 -46.84 24.41 45.07
N GLN A 2 -47.59 23.40 45.52
CA GLN A 2 -48.35 23.15 46.76
C GLN A 2 -48.23 21.62 47.01
N THR A 3 -47.73 21.16 48.17
CA THR A 3 -48.49 20.47 49.24
C THR A 3 -49.44 19.35 48.76
N LEU A 4 -49.56 18.17 49.38
CA LEU A 4 -49.52 17.72 50.79
C LEU A 4 -48.63 16.43 50.90
N ARG A 5 -48.29 15.74 52.02
CA ARG A 5 -48.23 15.87 53.52
C ARG A 5 -47.49 14.58 54.04
N SER A 6 -47.06 14.35 55.29
CA SER A 6 -46.92 15.13 56.55
C SER A 6 -46.06 14.37 57.58
N LEU A 7 -45.27 15.11 58.38
CA LEU A 7 -44.77 14.77 59.75
C LEU A 7 -43.80 13.56 59.92
N ALA A 8 -42.90 13.53 60.92
CA ALA A 8 -42.60 14.49 62.00
C ALA A 8 -41.13 14.44 62.49
N ALA A 9 -40.67 15.57 63.07
CA ALA A 9 -39.76 15.79 64.22
C ALA A 9 -38.59 14.81 64.58
N ALA A 10 -37.46 15.24 65.18
CA ALA A 10 -36.83 16.56 65.39
C ALA A 10 -35.45 16.39 66.09
N VAL A 11 -34.76 17.52 66.33
CA VAL A 11 -33.63 17.75 67.27
C VAL A 11 -32.19 17.54 66.74
N LEU A 12 -31.39 18.56 67.07
CA LEU A 12 -30.01 18.91 66.74
C LEU A 12 -28.90 18.02 67.35
N LEU A 13 -27.74 18.04 66.66
CA LEU A 13 -26.34 18.12 67.15
C LEU A 13 -25.87 17.23 68.31
N LEU A 14 -24.75 16.51 68.06
CA LEU A 14 -23.42 16.92 68.55
C LEU A 14 -22.28 16.12 67.86
N GLY A 15 -21.10 16.73 67.74
CA GLY A 15 -19.82 16.03 67.48
C GLY A 15 -19.05 15.78 68.80
N PRO A 16 -17.79 15.26 68.80
CA PRO A 16 -16.78 15.44 67.74
C PRO A 16 -16.04 14.13 67.32
N MET A 17 -14.87 14.30 66.67
CA MET A 17 -13.89 13.26 66.26
C MET A 17 -13.32 12.46 67.48
N ALA A 18 -12.60 11.33 67.35
CA ALA A 18 -11.65 10.92 66.29
C ALA A 18 -11.23 9.42 66.31
N LEU A 19 -10.38 9.07 65.32
CA LEU A 19 -9.37 7.98 65.27
C LEU A 19 -9.74 6.53 64.84
N THR A 20 -9.17 6.16 63.68
CA THR A 20 -8.57 4.85 63.28
C THR A 20 -9.39 3.56 63.20
N ALA A 21 -9.68 3.14 61.96
CA ALA A 21 -9.61 1.74 61.50
C ALA A 21 -9.32 1.70 59.97
N ALA A 22 -8.91 0.54 59.44
CA ALA A 22 -8.47 0.35 58.05
C ALA A 22 -9.62 0.44 57.00
N PRO A 23 -9.33 0.75 55.72
CA PRO A 23 -10.31 0.60 54.64
C PRO A 23 -10.61 -0.87 54.38
N ALA A 24 -11.91 -1.22 54.26
CA ALA A 24 -12.33 -2.51 53.74
C ALA A 24 -12.05 -2.61 52.23
N GLN A 25 -11.84 -3.82 51.73
CA GLN A 25 -11.76 -4.07 50.30
C GLN A 25 -13.10 -3.68 49.64
N ALA A 26 -13.04 -2.89 48.57
CA ALA A 26 -14.15 -2.77 47.64
C ALA A 26 -14.15 -4.02 46.74
N ASP A 27 -15.34 -4.55 46.45
CA ASP A 27 -15.48 -5.63 45.46
C ASP A 27 -14.94 -5.17 44.11
N PRO A 28 -14.26 -6.05 43.34
CA PRO A 28 -13.82 -5.70 42.00
C PRO A 28 -15.05 -5.42 41.12
N PRO A 29 -15.03 -4.39 40.27
CA PRO A 29 -16.11 -4.18 39.31
C PRO A 29 -16.19 -5.39 38.37
N PRO A 30 -17.41 -5.84 37.98
CA PRO A 30 -17.53 -6.92 37.01
C PRO A 30 -16.89 -6.52 35.68
N PRO A 31 -16.29 -7.47 34.93
CA PRO A 31 -15.70 -7.18 33.64
C PRO A 31 -16.75 -6.60 32.69
N ALA A 32 -16.39 -5.52 32.01
CA ALA A 32 -17.25 -4.91 31.01
C ALA A 32 -17.25 -5.77 29.74
N GLU A 33 -18.24 -6.66 29.60
CA GLU A 33 -18.57 -7.23 28.30
C GLU A 33 -19.10 -6.13 27.38
N ASP A 34 -18.18 -5.51 26.63
CA ASP A 34 -18.51 -4.69 25.46
C ASP A 34 -19.11 -5.60 24.36
N ALA A 35 -20.41 -5.92 24.50
CA ALA A 35 -21.20 -6.41 23.39
C ALA A 35 -21.14 -5.36 22.27
N PRO A 36 -20.44 -5.63 21.15
CA PRO A 36 -19.96 -4.57 20.27
C PRO A 36 -21.13 -3.75 19.72
N LYS A 37 -21.01 -2.42 19.81
CA LYS A 37 -21.97 -1.49 19.18
C LYS A 37 -22.08 -1.86 17.70
N ALA A 38 -23.29 -2.20 17.26
CA ALA A 38 -23.54 -2.84 15.98
C ALA A 38 -23.41 -1.90 14.76
N SER A 39 -22.22 -1.30 14.58
CA SER A 39 -21.68 -1.03 13.26
C SER A 39 -20.90 -2.27 12.82
N SER A 40 -21.40 -2.96 11.81
CA SER A 40 -20.77 -4.18 11.27
C SER A 40 -19.52 -3.89 10.43
N TYR A 41 -19.29 -2.62 10.08
CA TYR A 41 -17.97 -2.15 9.70
C TYR A 41 -17.52 -1.15 10.77
N PRO A 42 -16.38 -1.34 11.47
CA PRO A 42 -15.80 -0.26 12.26
C PRO A 42 -15.44 0.90 11.32
N PRO A 43 -15.50 2.16 11.76
CA PRO A 43 -15.14 3.29 10.91
C PRO A 43 -13.72 3.08 10.35
N PRO A 44 -13.44 3.53 9.10
CA PRO A 44 -12.11 3.40 8.51
C PRO A 44 -11.08 3.95 9.49
N SER A 45 -10.08 3.11 9.80
CA SER A 45 -9.33 3.18 11.04
C SER A 45 -8.80 4.57 11.33
N VAL A 46 -9.16 5.11 12.50
CA VAL A 46 -8.33 6.12 13.16
C VAL A 46 -6.93 5.52 13.23
N MET A 47 -5.94 6.15 12.61
CA MET A 47 -4.57 5.66 12.72
C MET A 47 -4.11 5.85 14.17
N LEU A 48 -3.78 4.75 14.84
CA LEU A 48 -3.81 4.66 16.30
C LEU A 48 -2.47 4.98 16.96
N ALA A 49 -2.59 5.37 18.23
CA ALA A 49 -1.53 5.62 19.19
C ALA A 49 -0.59 6.81 18.89
N ALA A 50 -0.03 7.37 19.98
CA ALA A 50 1.25 8.04 19.93
C ALA A 50 2.35 6.96 20.06
N ALA A 51 3.51 7.17 19.45
CA ALA A 51 4.64 6.27 19.62
C ALA A 51 5.31 6.49 20.98
N GLU A 52 5.47 5.42 21.77
CA GLU A 52 6.39 5.41 22.90
C GLU A 52 7.84 5.23 22.38
N PRO A 53 8.87 5.86 22.99
CA PRO A 53 10.23 5.84 22.45
C PRO A 53 10.88 4.45 22.45
N GLY A 54 10.78 3.75 21.31
CA GLY A 54 11.34 2.42 21.07
C GLY A 54 10.37 1.44 20.40
N ASP A 55 9.06 1.69 20.49
CA ASP A 55 8.02 0.82 19.93
C ASP A 55 7.52 1.27 18.55
N GLY A 56 7.01 0.31 17.78
CA GLY A 56 6.41 0.55 16.46
C GLY A 56 4.98 1.09 16.54
N LEU A 57 4.59 1.86 15.53
CA LEU A 57 3.30 2.57 15.48
C LEU A 57 2.22 1.76 14.76
N ASP A 58 1.07 1.52 15.42
CA ASP A 58 -0.09 0.81 14.86
C ASP A 58 -0.91 1.71 13.92
N THR A 59 -0.43 1.84 12.68
CA THR A 59 -1.05 2.67 11.63
C THR A 59 -2.46 2.23 11.23
N VAL A 60 -2.79 0.93 11.33
CA VAL A 60 -4.14 0.39 11.15
C VAL A 60 -4.38 -0.68 12.19
N LYS A 61 -5.56 -0.71 12.82
CA LYS A 61 -6.02 -1.80 13.71
C LYS A 61 -7.52 -2.00 13.56
N LYS A 62 -7.96 -3.23 13.28
CA LYS A 62 -9.37 -3.61 13.06
C LYS A 62 -9.66 -4.94 13.74
N THR A 63 -10.56 -4.94 14.73
CA THR A 63 -11.04 -6.15 15.41
C THR A 63 -12.46 -6.50 14.96
N ARG A 64 -12.74 -7.78 14.71
CA ARG A 64 -14.06 -8.31 14.34
C ARG A 64 -14.34 -9.68 15.02
N PRO A 65 -15.61 -9.98 15.37
CA PRO A 65 -15.97 -11.34 15.79
C PRO A 65 -15.89 -12.33 14.61
N VAL A 66 -15.66 -13.59 14.95
CA VAL A 66 -15.67 -14.76 14.03
C VAL A 66 -16.68 -15.81 14.53
N ALA A 67 -16.73 -16.00 15.85
CA ALA A 67 -17.70 -16.82 16.58
C ALA A 67 -17.76 -16.35 18.06
N PRO A 68 -18.68 -16.86 18.90
CA PRO A 68 -18.62 -16.66 20.35
C PRO A 68 -17.26 -17.12 20.89
N GLY A 69 -16.64 -16.27 21.72
CA GLY A 69 -15.29 -16.50 22.23
C GLY A 69 -14.17 -16.41 21.19
N ILE A 70 -14.42 -16.10 19.91
CA ILE A 70 -13.38 -16.02 18.87
C ILE A 70 -13.45 -14.69 18.12
N SER A 71 -12.36 -13.92 18.19
CA SER A 71 -12.18 -12.64 17.49
C SER A 71 -10.90 -12.59 16.68
N LEU A 72 -10.95 -11.95 15.51
CA LEU A 72 -9.79 -11.59 14.70
C LEU A 72 -9.43 -10.12 14.93
N THR A 73 -8.14 -9.81 15.09
CA THR A 73 -7.58 -8.46 15.02
C THR A 73 -6.53 -8.38 13.92
N SER A 74 -6.85 -7.62 12.88
CA SER A 74 -5.97 -7.27 11.76
C SER A 74 -5.24 -5.96 12.05
N PHE A 75 -3.93 -5.88 11.80
CA PHE A 75 -3.16 -4.65 12.03
C PHE A 75 -1.96 -4.45 11.12
N ASP A 76 -1.63 -3.17 10.90
CA ASP A 76 -0.44 -2.72 10.18
C ASP A 76 0.41 -1.85 11.12
N ARG A 77 1.64 -2.29 11.40
CA ARG A 77 2.60 -1.58 12.25
C ARG A 77 3.75 -1.01 11.41
N PHE A 78 4.26 0.15 11.80
CA PHE A 78 5.41 0.80 11.16
C PHE A 78 6.50 1.09 12.20
N ASP A 79 7.73 0.69 11.91
CA ASP A 79 8.89 0.88 12.79
C ASP A 79 10.16 1.31 12.02
N ALA A 80 11.26 1.49 12.74
CA ALA A 80 12.55 1.89 12.16
C ALA A 80 13.09 0.92 11.09
N LEU A 81 12.72 -0.36 11.14
CA LEU A 81 13.11 -1.37 10.17
C LEU A 81 12.15 -1.41 8.97
N GLY A 82 10.87 -1.07 9.15
CA GLY A 82 9.91 -0.83 8.08
C GLY A 82 8.47 -1.22 8.45
N TRP A 83 7.66 -1.52 7.42
CA TRP A 83 6.27 -1.97 7.59
C TRP A 83 6.18 -3.41 8.05
N LEU A 84 5.14 -3.69 8.83
CA LEU A 84 4.66 -5.01 9.22
C LEU A 84 3.15 -5.09 8.98
N ARG A 85 2.70 -6.19 8.41
CA ARG A 85 1.29 -6.58 8.30
C ARG A 85 1.08 -7.86 9.12
N ALA A 86 0.09 -7.86 9.99
CA ALA A 86 -0.18 -8.98 10.89
C ALA A 86 -1.67 -9.18 11.16
N ASP A 87 -2.03 -10.42 11.42
CA ASP A 87 -3.39 -10.86 11.73
C ASP A 87 -3.35 -11.82 12.92
N ALA A 88 -4.18 -11.53 13.94
CA ALA A 88 -4.17 -12.22 15.22
C ALA A 88 -5.57 -12.70 15.61
N LEU A 89 -5.75 -14.03 15.69
CA LEU A 89 -6.94 -14.65 16.28
C LEU A 89 -6.74 -14.83 17.78
N THR A 90 -7.74 -14.45 18.56
CA THR A 90 -7.84 -14.82 19.99
C THR A 90 -9.09 -15.65 20.20
N ALA A 91 -8.95 -16.76 20.92
CA ALA A 91 -9.99 -17.76 21.16
C ALA A 91 -10.06 -18.18 22.63
N ASP A 92 -11.25 -18.08 23.23
CA ASP A 92 -11.56 -18.52 24.58
C ASP A 92 -12.03 -20.00 24.57
N LEU A 93 -11.10 -20.89 24.95
CA LEU A 93 -11.32 -22.33 25.09
C LEU A 93 -12.19 -22.66 26.31
N GLY A 94 -12.20 -21.80 27.34
CA GLY A 94 -13.06 -21.93 28.52
C GLY A 94 -14.53 -21.64 28.22
N GLY A 95 -14.78 -20.58 27.43
CA GLY A 95 -16.10 -20.21 26.90
C GLY A 95 -16.65 -21.15 25.81
N GLY A 96 -15.89 -22.18 25.42
CA GLY A 96 -16.36 -23.27 24.58
C GLY A 96 -15.93 -23.22 23.11
N ALA A 97 -15.00 -22.33 22.72
CA ALA A 97 -14.26 -22.50 21.48
C ALA A 97 -13.47 -23.81 21.50
N ARG A 98 -13.26 -24.44 20.34
CA ARG A 98 -12.49 -25.69 20.24
C ARG A 98 -11.41 -25.55 19.17
N ALA A 99 -10.24 -26.12 19.43
CA ALA A 99 -9.22 -26.31 18.41
C ALA A 99 -8.97 -27.80 18.15
N ASP A 100 -8.82 -28.20 16.89
CA ASP A 100 -8.40 -29.55 16.49
C ASP A 100 -7.48 -29.52 15.25
N TYR A 101 -6.67 -30.55 15.09
CA TYR A 101 -5.74 -30.72 13.97
C TYR A 101 -6.51 -30.91 12.66
N VAL A 102 -6.10 -30.23 11.60
CA VAL A 102 -6.71 -30.30 10.26
C VAL A 102 -5.65 -30.63 9.22
N PHE A 103 -5.95 -31.52 8.27
CA PHE A 103 -5.00 -31.98 7.25
C PHE A 103 -5.75 -32.53 6.02
N SER A 104 -5.02 -32.80 4.94
CA SER A 104 -5.57 -33.21 3.64
C SER A 104 -6.42 -34.50 3.65
N GLY A 105 -6.22 -35.36 4.67
CA GLY A 105 -6.73 -36.72 4.77
C GLY A 105 -5.64 -37.79 4.60
N GLU A 106 -4.49 -37.42 4.03
CA GLU A 106 -3.30 -38.26 3.83
C GLU A 106 -2.05 -37.51 4.33
N VAL A 107 -1.18 -38.18 5.08
CA VAL A 107 0.07 -37.59 5.62
C VAL A 107 1.01 -37.17 4.50
N SER A 108 1.16 -37.99 3.45
CA SER A 108 2.04 -37.70 2.31
C SER A 108 1.37 -36.84 1.22
N LYS A 109 0.46 -35.93 1.59
CA LYS A 109 -0.30 -35.10 0.64
C LYS A 109 -0.52 -33.69 1.20
N THR A 110 -0.04 -32.69 0.47
CA THR A 110 -0.21 -31.27 0.79
C THR A 110 -1.27 -30.60 -0.10
N GLU A 111 -2.02 -29.66 0.46
CA GLU A 111 -3.01 -28.82 -0.25
C GLU A 111 -3.15 -27.45 0.46
N PRO A 112 -3.75 -26.42 -0.18
CA PRO A 112 -4.04 -25.16 0.47
C PRO A 112 -4.87 -25.36 1.75
N LEU A 113 -4.61 -24.58 2.79
CA LEU A 113 -5.24 -24.73 4.12
C LEU A 113 -6.76 -24.57 4.06
N SER A 114 -7.25 -23.72 3.16
CA SER A 114 -8.68 -23.53 2.87
C SER A 114 -9.40 -24.84 2.50
N GLY A 115 -8.71 -25.77 1.85
CA GLY A 115 -9.23 -27.08 1.45
C GLY A 115 -9.75 -27.91 2.63
N PRO A 116 -8.87 -28.39 3.55
CA PRO A 116 -9.28 -29.23 4.66
C PRO A 116 -10.00 -28.46 5.77
N ALA A 117 -9.70 -27.16 5.98
CA ALA A 117 -10.45 -26.31 6.91
C ALA A 117 -11.91 -26.11 6.47
N GLY A 118 -12.15 -25.92 5.16
CA GLY A 118 -13.49 -25.87 4.60
C GLY A 118 -14.24 -27.21 4.74
N ARG A 119 -13.55 -28.34 4.47
CA ARG A 119 -14.13 -29.69 4.64
C ARG A 119 -14.50 -30.01 6.08
N SER A 120 -13.71 -29.58 7.06
CA SER A 120 -14.02 -29.76 8.49
C SER A 120 -15.01 -28.75 9.06
N ARG A 121 -15.40 -27.72 8.28
CA ARG A 121 -16.24 -26.58 8.71
C ARG A 121 -15.60 -25.75 9.84
N ALA A 122 -14.28 -25.58 9.79
CA ALA A 122 -13.59 -24.65 10.66
C ALA A 122 -14.13 -23.21 10.49
N VAL A 123 -14.22 -22.45 11.58
CA VAL A 123 -14.58 -21.02 11.54
C VAL A 123 -13.36 -20.12 11.43
N ALA A 124 -12.18 -20.63 11.77
CA ALA A 124 -10.87 -20.04 11.51
C ALA A 124 -9.80 -21.13 11.52
N ALA A 125 -8.61 -20.86 10.97
CA ALA A 125 -7.46 -21.77 11.05
C ALA A 125 -6.13 -21.02 10.80
N VAL A 126 -5.02 -21.63 11.21
CA VAL A 126 -3.67 -21.26 10.72
C VAL A 126 -2.92 -22.48 10.20
N ASN A 127 -1.90 -22.27 9.36
CA ASN A 127 -1.03 -23.34 8.90
C ASN A 127 -0.26 -23.97 10.08
N GLY A 128 0.13 -25.23 9.91
CA GLY A 128 0.77 -26.01 10.95
C GLY A 128 2.28 -26.13 10.75
N ASP A 129 2.72 -27.37 10.74
CA ASP A 129 4.09 -27.78 11.06
C ASP A 129 5.04 -27.78 9.86
N PHE A 130 6.35 -27.75 10.15
CA PHE A 130 7.43 -27.92 9.19
C PHE A 130 7.34 -29.30 8.53
N PHE A 131 7.79 -29.44 7.28
CA PHE A 131 7.51 -30.64 6.49
C PHE A 131 8.62 -31.06 5.52
N ASP A 132 8.55 -32.31 5.04
CA ASP A 132 9.43 -32.91 4.03
C ASP A 132 9.13 -32.32 2.62
N ILE A 133 9.36 -31.01 2.51
CA ILE A 133 9.08 -30.18 1.34
C ILE A 133 9.87 -30.67 0.11
N ASN A 134 9.24 -30.56 -1.06
CA ASN A 134 9.71 -31.11 -2.34
C ASN A 134 9.87 -32.64 -2.38
N ASN A 135 9.46 -33.36 -1.33
CA ASN A 135 9.58 -34.81 -1.22
C ASN A 135 8.22 -35.43 -0.80
N SER A 136 8.13 -36.13 0.34
CA SER A 136 6.89 -36.80 0.75
C SER A 136 5.78 -35.84 1.17
N GLY A 137 6.11 -34.57 1.44
CA GLY A 137 5.14 -33.57 1.91
C GLY A 137 4.69 -33.75 3.36
N ALA A 138 5.06 -34.85 4.02
CA ALA A 138 4.68 -35.13 5.40
C ALA A 138 5.25 -34.10 6.39
N ALA A 139 4.43 -33.65 7.33
CA ALA A 139 4.91 -32.82 8.45
C ALA A 139 5.93 -33.59 9.29
N GLN A 140 6.84 -32.88 9.97
CA GLN A 140 8.00 -33.47 10.65
C GLN A 140 7.72 -33.78 12.13
N GLY A 141 6.91 -32.98 12.81
CA GLY A 141 6.48 -33.16 14.18
C GLY A 141 5.23 -34.04 14.34
N VAL A 142 4.52 -33.86 15.46
CA VAL A 142 3.34 -34.66 15.79
C VAL A 142 2.07 -34.16 15.09
N GLY A 143 1.18 -35.08 14.76
CA GLY A 143 -0.21 -34.78 14.45
C GLY A 143 -1.14 -35.63 15.31
N VAL A 144 -2.00 -35.00 16.12
CA VAL A 144 -3.07 -35.68 16.86
C VAL A 144 -4.39 -34.98 16.53
N GLN A 145 -5.37 -35.73 16.02
CA GLN A 145 -6.70 -35.25 15.68
C GLN A 145 -7.76 -35.99 16.50
N SER A 146 -8.63 -35.28 17.21
CA SER A 146 -9.72 -35.86 18.01
C SER A 146 -9.28 -37.06 18.89
N GLY A 147 -8.11 -36.93 19.53
CA GLY A 147 -7.48 -37.92 20.42
C GLY A 147 -6.72 -39.04 19.71
N LYS A 148 -6.66 -39.06 18.37
CA LYS A 148 -6.02 -40.11 17.57
C LYS A 148 -4.71 -39.61 16.96
N LEU A 149 -3.67 -40.44 17.02
CA LEU A 149 -2.41 -40.17 16.35
C LEU A 149 -2.58 -40.24 14.83
N VAL A 150 -2.24 -39.16 14.13
CA VAL A 150 -2.14 -39.09 12.67
C VAL A 150 -0.72 -39.40 12.23
N GLN A 151 0.28 -38.83 12.90
CA GLN A 151 1.71 -39.05 12.65
C GLN A 151 2.55 -38.80 13.90
N SER A 152 3.65 -39.54 14.05
CA SER A 152 4.68 -39.29 15.08
C SER A 152 5.66 -38.19 14.65
N PRO A 153 6.33 -37.51 15.60
CA PRO A 153 7.46 -36.65 15.27
C PRO A 153 8.72 -37.42 14.84
N VAL A 154 9.55 -36.78 14.00
CA VAL A 154 10.95 -37.16 13.75
C VAL A 154 11.85 -36.69 14.90
N ALA A 155 13.11 -37.13 14.90
CA ALA A 155 14.09 -36.64 15.87
C ALA A 155 14.31 -35.12 15.71
N GLY A 156 14.22 -34.37 16.82
CA GLY A 156 14.37 -32.91 16.84
C GLY A 156 13.07 -32.10 16.70
N HIS A 157 11.96 -32.73 16.29
CA HIS A 157 10.66 -32.08 16.09
C HIS A 157 9.64 -32.52 17.15
N ASP A 158 10.07 -32.67 18.40
CA ASP A 158 9.21 -33.11 19.52
C ASP A 158 8.40 -31.98 20.16
N ASN A 159 8.65 -30.71 19.83
CA ASN A 159 7.87 -29.58 20.33
C ASN A 159 6.49 -29.52 19.64
N ALA A 160 5.43 -29.25 20.40
CA ALA A 160 4.07 -29.21 19.91
C ALA A 160 3.18 -28.19 20.65
N VAL A 161 2.22 -27.65 19.92
CA VAL A 161 1.04 -26.97 20.46
C VAL A 161 -0.03 -28.03 20.67
N ALA A 162 -0.55 -28.15 21.90
CA ALA A 162 -1.49 -29.20 22.28
C ALA A 162 -2.73 -28.65 22.99
N ILE A 163 -3.89 -29.25 22.71
CA ILE A 163 -5.12 -29.11 23.49
C ILE A 163 -5.31 -30.38 24.33
N THR A 164 -5.43 -30.18 25.63
CA THR A 164 -5.50 -31.24 26.64
C THR A 164 -6.90 -31.87 26.75
N GLY A 165 -7.00 -32.97 27.50
CA GLY A 165 -8.25 -33.68 27.79
C GLY A 165 -9.29 -32.81 28.52
N ASP A 166 -8.84 -31.91 29.38
CA ASP A 166 -9.63 -30.90 30.08
C ASP A 166 -9.96 -29.66 29.22
N GLY A 167 -9.28 -29.46 28.09
CA GLY A 167 -9.64 -28.48 27.06
C GLY A 167 -8.79 -27.21 27.04
N VAL A 168 -7.85 -27.06 27.97
CA VAL A 168 -6.87 -25.97 27.98
C VAL A 168 -5.71 -26.23 27.01
N GLY A 169 -5.13 -25.16 26.52
CA GLY A 169 -3.96 -25.19 25.65
C GLY A 169 -2.63 -25.25 26.40
N ARG A 170 -1.63 -25.91 25.81
CA ARG A 170 -0.26 -26.02 26.32
C ARG A 170 0.76 -26.00 25.17
N VAL A 171 1.93 -25.41 25.39
CA VAL A 171 3.14 -25.70 24.60
C VAL A 171 3.93 -26.76 25.35
N LEU A 172 4.11 -27.93 24.74
CA LEU A 172 4.75 -29.07 25.40
C LEU A 172 5.50 -29.95 24.41
N LYS A 173 6.28 -30.91 24.92
CA LYS A 173 6.93 -31.94 24.10
C LYS A 173 6.05 -33.17 23.95
N MET A 174 5.95 -33.70 22.74
CA MET A 174 5.16 -34.87 22.35
C MET A 174 6.05 -35.99 21.83
N TYR A 175 5.78 -37.21 22.25
CA TYR A 175 6.53 -38.42 21.92
C TYR A 175 5.64 -39.51 21.36
N PHE A 176 6.27 -40.47 20.69
CA PHE A 176 5.63 -41.70 20.24
C PHE A 176 6.08 -42.89 21.07
N GLU A 177 5.13 -43.74 21.46
CA GLU A 177 5.39 -45.04 22.07
C GLU A 177 4.64 -46.10 21.30
N GLY A 178 5.33 -47.18 20.90
CA GLY A 178 4.67 -48.32 20.28
C GLY A 178 5.54 -49.57 20.24
N THR A 179 4.87 -50.71 20.12
CA THR A 179 5.47 -52.05 20.01
C THR A 179 4.73 -52.90 19.00
N ALA A 180 5.47 -53.78 18.32
CA ALA A 180 4.93 -54.89 17.55
C ALA A 180 5.43 -56.21 18.16
N THR A 181 4.50 -57.04 18.64
CA THR A 181 4.80 -58.24 19.43
C THR A 181 4.24 -59.46 18.71
N LYS A 182 5.13 -60.31 18.16
CA LYS A 182 4.72 -61.63 17.68
C LYS A 182 4.23 -62.47 18.85
N THR A 183 3.14 -63.22 18.66
CA THR A 183 2.59 -64.11 19.69
C THR A 183 3.66 -65.05 20.23
N GLY A 184 3.96 -64.98 21.54
CA GLY A 184 5.01 -65.76 22.21
C GLY A 184 6.46 -65.30 21.96
N GLY A 185 6.68 -64.14 21.33
CA GLY A 185 7.99 -63.54 21.10
C GLY A 185 8.22 -62.23 21.88
N THR A 186 9.44 -61.72 21.81
CA THR A 186 9.82 -60.43 22.41
C THR A 186 9.18 -59.26 21.63
N PRO A 187 8.67 -58.20 22.30
CA PRO A 187 8.21 -56.98 21.63
C PRO A 187 9.33 -56.27 20.85
N VAL A 188 9.09 -55.97 19.58
CA VAL A 188 9.92 -55.06 18.77
C VAL A 188 9.44 -53.64 19.02
N LYS A 189 10.35 -52.73 19.42
CA LYS A 189 10.02 -51.31 19.62
C LYS A 189 9.77 -50.65 18.26
N LEU A 190 8.63 -49.95 18.17
CA LEU A 190 8.34 -49.04 17.06
C LEU A 190 8.93 -47.66 17.37
N THR A 191 9.59 -47.05 16.39
CA THR A 191 10.21 -45.73 16.52
C THR A 191 9.35 -44.63 15.92
N GLN A 192 8.56 -44.94 14.88
CA GLN A 192 7.74 -43.98 14.13
C GLN A 192 6.34 -44.52 13.77
N PHE A 193 5.43 -43.60 13.47
CA PHE A 193 4.07 -43.82 12.98
C PHE A 193 3.77 -42.86 11.82
N ASN A 194 3.48 -43.39 10.63
CA ASN A 194 3.30 -42.67 9.37
C ASN A 194 4.43 -41.63 9.09
N GLN A 195 5.69 -41.98 9.36
CA GLN A 195 6.79 -41.00 9.43
C GLN A 195 8.15 -41.59 9.03
N ILE A 196 9.10 -40.73 8.60
CA ILE A 196 10.49 -41.08 8.28
C ILE A 196 11.15 -41.89 9.40
N VAL A 197 11.58 -43.11 9.11
CA VAL A 197 12.07 -44.08 10.09
C VAL A 197 13.51 -43.75 10.51
N GLN A 198 13.70 -43.59 11.82
CA GLN A 198 15.01 -43.44 12.43
C GLN A 198 15.95 -44.58 12.05
N LYS A 199 17.26 -44.27 11.98
CA LYS A 199 18.28 -45.29 11.76
C LYS A 199 18.15 -46.43 12.77
N ASP A 200 18.29 -47.67 12.28
CA ASP A 200 18.14 -48.92 13.06
C ASP A 200 16.74 -49.15 13.68
N GLY A 201 15.74 -48.33 13.31
CA GLY A 201 14.37 -48.36 13.83
C GLY A 201 13.34 -49.12 12.99
N VAL A 202 12.09 -49.09 13.45
CA VAL A 202 10.92 -49.67 12.77
C VAL A 202 9.78 -48.66 12.78
N GLY A 203 9.30 -48.27 11.59
CA GLY A 203 8.12 -47.44 11.42
C GLY A 203 6.86 -48.28 11.23
N LEU A 204 5.73 -47.80 11.76
CA LEU A 204 4.39 -48.31 11.49
C LEU A 204 3.73 -47.38 10.47
N PHE A 205 3.22 -47.89 9.35
CA PHE A 205 2.45 -47.14 8.37
C PHE A 205 1.03 -47.69 8.22
N THR A 206 0.08 -46.80 8.01
CA THR A 206 -1.36 -47.05 7.95
C THR A 206 -1.95 -46.45 6.66
N PRO A 207 -3.24 -46.65 6.32
CA PRO A 207 -3.86 -45.97 5.19
C PRO A 207 -3.72 -44.44 5.21
N LEU A 208 -3.58 -43.84 6.40
CA LEU A 208 -3.32 -42.40 6.57
C LEU A 208 -1.98 -41.95 5.99
N TRP A 209 -1.03 -42.84 5.68
CA TRP A 209 0.20 -42.44 4.99
C TRP A 209 -0.11 -41.80 3.63
N GLY A 210 -1.10 -42.32 2.91
CA GLY A 210 -1.37 -41.94 1.53
C GLY A 210 -0.56 -42.73 0.50
N SER A 211 -0.45 -42.19 -0.71
CA SER A 211 0.11 -42.89 -1.88
C SER A 211 1.61 -42.75 -2.12
N TYR A 212 2.32 -41.86 -1.41
CA TYR A 212 3.75 -41.60 -1.67
C TYR A 212 4.63 -42.81 -1.34
N THR A 213 5.80 -42.91 -1.98
CA THR A 213 6.70 -44.05 -1.78
C THR A 213 7.27 -44.11 -0.36
N ARG A 214 7.14 -45.27 0.30
CA ARG A 214 7.71 -45.49 1.64
C ARG A 214 9.23 -45.64 1.61
N ALA A 215 9.84 -45.75 0.42
CA ALA A 215 11.29 -45.72 0.25
C ALA A 215 11.93 -44.44 0.82
N ARG A 216 11.25 -43.29 0.72
CA ARG A 216 11.69 -42.02 1.33
C ARG A 216 11.85 -42.13 2.85
N ALA A 217 10.99 -42.91 3.51
CA ALA A 217 11.05 -43.10 4.95
C ALA A 217 12.22 -43.98 5.42
N VAL A 218 12.91 -44.67 4.51
CA VAL A 218 14.11 -45.48 4.78
C VAL A 218 15.30 -45.07 3.91
N GLU A 219 15.33 -43.82 3.48
CA GLU A 219 16.37 -43.29 2.61
C GLU A 219 17.77 -43.38 3.26
N GLY A 220 18.73 -43.93 2.52
CA GLY A 220 20.08 -44.22 3.03
C GLY A 220 20.17 -45.41 3.99
N ALA A 221 19.17 -46.31 4.02
CA ALA A 221 19.28 -47.61 4.70
C ALA A 221 20.16 -48.58 3.89
N THR A 222 20.90 -49.45 4.59
CA THR A 222 21.66 -50.56 3.98
C THR A 222 20.84 -51.86 3.91
N ALA A 223 19.82 -51.99 4.77
CA ALA A 223 18.83 -53.07 4.73
C ALA A 223 17.42 -52.52 5.00
N VAL A 224 16.43 -53.07 4.31
CA VAL A 224 15.01 -52.71 4.44
C VAL A 224 14.18 -53.97 4.48
N THR A 225 13.21 -54.05 5.40
CA THR A 225 12.19 -55.10 5.40
C THR A 225 10.82 -54.48 5.61
N GLU A 226 9.91 -54.68 4.65
CA GLU A 226 8.50 -54.30 4.76
C GLU A 226 7.67 -55.55 5.10
N VAL A 227 6.90 -55.48 6.18
CA VAL A 227 5.98 -56.54 6.63
C VAL A 227 4.56 -55.99 6.56
N GLU A 228 3.70 -56.71 5.84
CA GLU A 228 2.30 -56.38 5.67
C GLU A 228 1.45 -57.18 6.66
N LEU A 229 0.61 -56.48 7.42
CA LEU A 229 -0.32 -57.03 8.40
C LEU A 229 -1.76 -56.74 7.97
N VAL A 230 -2.62 -57.75 7.96
CA VAL A 230 -4.08 -57.62 7.83
C VAL A 230 -4.71 -58.31 9.02
N ASP A 231 -5.61 -57.61 9.74
CA ASP A 231 -6.25 -58.10 10.97
C ASP A 231 -5.27 -58.69 12.01
N GLY A 232 -4.10 -58.06 12.16
CA GLY A 232 -3.04 -58.49 13.08
C GLY A 232 -2.25 -59.72 12.63
N LYS A 233 -2.40 -60.18 11.38
CA LYS A 233 -1.66 -61.32 10.82
C LYS A 233 -0.79 -60.91 9.64
N VAL A 234 0.43 -61.43 9.58
CA VAL A 234 1.33 -61.20 8.45
C VAL A 234 0.75 -61.81 7.17
N THR A 235 0.61 -61.01 6.12
CA THR A 235 0.22 -61.44 4.76
C THR A 235 1.42 -61.51 3.83
N ALA A 236 2.35 -60.57 3.93
CA ALA A 236 3.56 -60.51 3.11
C ALA A 236 4.79 -60.01 3.89
N VAL A 237 5.97 -60.43 3.45
CA VAL A 237 7.27 -59.92 3.90
C VAL A 237 8.13 -59.65 2.65
N ARG A 238 8.66 -58.43 2.54
CA ARG A 238 9.39 -57.92 1.36
C ARG A 238 10.72 -57.32 1.81
N GLN A 239 11.77 -57.41 0.99
CA GLN A 239 13.09 -56.82 1.30
C GLN A 239 13.30 -55.45 0.63
N THR A 240 12.20 -54.77 0.31
CA THR A 240 12.13 -53.43 -0.26
C THR A 240 10.93 -52.70 0.32
N ALA A 241 11.01 -51.38 0.44
CA ALA A 241 9.87 -50.55 0.79
C ALA A 241 8.90 -50.46 -0.41
N GLY A 242 7.60 -50.58 -0.14
CA GLY A 242 6.57 -50.44 -1.16
C GLY A 242 6.18 -48.98 -1.45
N SER A 243 5.36 -48.81 -2.48
CA SER A 243 4.77 -47.54 -2.89
C SER A 243 3.25 -47.69 -3.06
N GLY A 244 2.55 -46.57 -3.25
CA GLY A 244 1.09 -46.57 -3.38
C GLY A 244 0.36 -46.71 -2.05
N PRO A 245 -0.98 -46.52 -2.09
CA PRO A 245 -1.81 -46.45 -0.90
C PRO A 245 -1.88 -47.80 -0.15
N ILE A 246 -1.92 -47.73 1.18
CA ILE A 246 -2.12 -48.89 2.05
C ILE A 246 -3.64 -49.18 2.15
N PRO A 247 -4.12 -50.41 1.87
CA PRO A 247 -5.55 -50.72 1.93
C PRO A 247 -6.16 -50.57 3.34
N ALA A 248 -7.46 -50.27 3.39
CA ALA A 248 -8.19 -50.23 4.67
C ALA A 248 -8.13 -51.60 5.38
N GLY A 249 -7.81 -51.59 6.68
CA GLY A 249 -7.55 -52.81 7.47
C GLY A 249 -6.10 -53.31 7.40
N THR A 250 -5.27 -52.80 6.48
CA THR A 250 -3.85 -53.12 6.40
C THR A 250 -3.00 -52.19 7.27
N THR A 251 -2.00 -52.74 7.94
CA THR A 251 -0.91 -52.02 8.60
C THR A 251 0.42 -52.52 8.03
N ILE A 252 1.38 -51.63 7.82
CA ILE A 252 2.73 -51.96 7.36
C ILE A 252 3.71 -51.71 8.51
N LEU A 253 4.59 -52.68 8.79
CA LEU A 253 5.80 -52.45 9.57
C LEU A 253 6.99 -52.33 8.62
N LEU A 254 7.74 -51.23 8.71
CA LEU A 254 8.87 -50.93 7.83
C LEU A 254 10.14 -50.78 8.67
N GLY A 255 10.98 -51.81 8.62
CA GLY A 255 12.25 -51.87 9.34
C GLY A 255 13.39 -51.30 8.53
N ARG A 256 14.27 -50.54 9.20
CA ARG A 256 15.49 -49.94 8.67
C ARG A 256 16.71 -50.53 9.36
N ASP A 257 17.73 -50.93 8.58
CA ASP A 257 19.01 -51.43 9.08
C ASP A 257 18.82 -52.55 10.14
N ALA A 258 19.20 -52.36 11.42
CA ALA A 258 18.93 -53.37 12.45
C ALA A 258 17.42 -53.66 12.67
N GLY A 259 16.55 -52.68 12.46
CA GLY A 259 15.10 -52.86 12.48
C GLY A 259 14.56 -53.70 11.32
N ALA A 260 15.26 -53.71 10.17
CA ALA A 260 14.94 -54.64 9.08
C ALA A 260 15.23 -56.09 9.52
N ALA A 261 16.40 -56.33 10.12
CA ALA A 261 16.77 -57.64 10.66
C ALA A 261 15.80 -58.12 11.77
N ALA A 262 15.26 -57.20 12.58
CA ALA A 262 14.24 -57.53 13.59
C ALA A 262 12.90 -58.01 12.98
N LEU A 263 12.52 -57.48 11.80
CA LEU A 263 11.31 -57.90 11.09
C LEU A 263 11.51 -59.14 10.19
N ALA A 264 12.73 -59.38 9.71
CA ALA A 264 13.04 -60.45 8.76
C ALA A 264 12.76 -61.88 9.27
N ALA A 265 12.55 -62.07 10.57
CA ALA A 265 12.16 -63.35 11.18
C ALA A 265 10.65 -63.65 11.11
N LEU A 266 9.82 -62.67 10.72
CA LEU A 266 8.38 -62.83 10.52
C LEU A 266 8.07 -63.58 9.22
N ARG A 267 6.93 -64.28 9.18
CA ARG A 267 6.45 -65.05 8.01
C ARG A 267 4.93 -64.91 7.85
N PRO A 268 4.39 -65.03 6.62
CA PRO A 268 2.95 -65.08 6.39
C PRO A 268 2.24 -66.10 7.31
N GLY A 269 1.14 -65.66 7.92
CA GLY A 269 0.39 -66.40 8.94
C GLY A 269 0.80 -66.13 10.39
N ASP A 270 1.95 -65.48 10.66
CA ASP A 270 2.32 -65.06 12.02
C ASP A 270 1.32 -64.02 12.56
N ALA A 271 0.86 -64.20 13.80
CA ALA A 271 0.04 -63.21 14.52
C ALA A 271 0.94 -62.23 15.30
N VAL A 272 0.75 -60.94 15.03
CA VAL A 272 1.51 -59.82 15.59
C VAL A 272 0.55 -58.81 16.21
N GLU A 273 0.61 -58.67 17.53
CA GLU A 273 -0.09 -57.62 18.26
C GLU A 273 0.64 -56.29 18.07
N VAL A 274 -0.07 -55.21 17.75
CA VAL A 274 0.50 -53.89 17.50
C VAL A 274 -0.18 -52.87 18.41
N ALA A 275 0.57 -52.32 19.36
CA ALA A 275 0.09 -51.34 20.32
C ALA A 275 0.88 -50.04 20.17
N TYR A 276 0.21 -48.89 20.17
CA TYR A 276 0.85 -47.58 20.07
C TYR A 276 0.01 -46.45 20.66
N ARG A 277 0.67 -45.34 21.01
CA ARG A 277 0.04 -44.10 21.50
C ARG A 277 0.92 -42.86 21.29
N PRO A 278 0.34 -41.65 21.22
CA PRO A 278 1.06 -40.44 21.60
C PRO A 278 1.34 -40.43 23.11
N ARG A 279 2.41 -39.76 23.53
CA ARG A 279 2.66 -39.42 24.95
C ARG A 279 3.14 -37.97 25.07
N ALA A 280 2.43 -37.18 25.86
CA ALA A 280 2.88 -35.85 26.26
C ALA A 280 4.00 -35.93 27.33
N SER A 281 4.86 -34.92 27.37
CA SER A 281 5.99 -34.81 28.30
C SER A 281 5.56 -34.66 29.76
N ASP A 282 4.43 -34.02 30.01
CA ASP A 282 3.76 -33.87 31.32
C ASP A 282 2.87 -35.08 31.69
N GLY A 283 2.67 -36.02 30.77
CA GLY A 283 1.77 -37.16 30.94
C GLY A 283 0.28 -36.85 30.69
N SER A 284 -0.06 -35.65 30.20
CA SER A 284 -1.44 -35.27 29.88
C SER A 284 -2.05 -36.16 28.78
N GLN A 285 -3.38 -36.29 28.83
CA GLN A 285 -4.16 -36.79 27.70
C GLN A 285 -4.37 -35.64 26.71
N VAL A 286 -4.12 -35.89 25.43
CA VAL A 286 -4.12 -34.86 24.38
C VAL A 286 -5.25 -35.12 23.39
N LYS A 287 -6.14 -34.15 23.21
CA LYS A 287 -7.23 -34.18 22.22
C LYS A 287 -6.76 -33.75 20.84
N ALA A 288 -5.94 -32.71 20.77
CA ALA A 288 -5.40 -32.20 19.52
C ALA A 288 -3.94 -31.80 19.71
N ALA A 289 -3.09 -32.03 18.71
CA ALA A 289 -1.75 -31.48 18.69
C ALA A 289 -1.22 -31.28 17.27
N VAL A 290 -0.49 -30.18 17.08
CA VAL A 290 0.29 -29.88 15.88
C VAL A 290 1.74 -29.65 16.28
N GLY A 291 2.68 -30.18 15.49
CA GLY A 291 4.10 -29.94 15.66
C GLY A 291 4.48 -28.47 15.41
N GLY A 292 5.61 -28.09 15.98
CA GLY A 292 6.32 -26.85 15.68
C GLY A 292 7.78 -26.98 16.09
N ASN A 293 8.57 -25.93 15.90
CA ASN A 293 10.03 -26.01 16.09
C ASN A 293 10.50 -25.19 17.30
N TYR A 294 10.49 -23.86 17.17
CA TYR A 294 11.09 -22.97 18.17
C TYR A 294 10.09 -22.49 19.21
N VAL A 295 10.37 -22.72 20.51
CA VAL A 295 9.57 -22.18 21.62
C VAL A 295 9.91 -20.70 21.76
N LEU A 296 8.93 -19.84 21.48
CA LEU A 296 9.07 -18.37 21.44
C LEU A 296 9.01 -17.75 22.83
N VAL A 297 8.07 -18.22 23.66
CA VAL A 297 7.80 -17.69 24.99
C VAL A 297 7.60 -18.88 25.92
N LYS A 298 8.12 -18.79 27.14
CA LYS A 298 7.91 -19.77 28.20
C LYS A 298 7.79 -19.07 29.55
N ASP A 299 6.82 -19.46 30.38
CA ASP A 299 6.59 -18.87 31.71
C ASP A 299 6.49 -17.32 31.69
N GLY A 300 5.97 -16.74 30.59
CA GLY A 300 5.89 -15.29 30.34
C GLY A 300 7.17 -14.63 29.83
N GLN A 301 8.23 -15.39 29.53
CA GLN A 301 9.54 -14.87 29.14
C GLN A 301 9.90 -15.26 27.70
N ALA A 302 10.27 -14.27 26.89
CA ALA A 302 10.75 -14.48 25.52
C ALA A 302 12.05 -15.30 25.52
N GLN A 303 12.14 -16.25 24.60
CA GLN A 303 13.34 -17.04 24.34
C GLN A 303 14.13 -16.40 23.19
N HIS A 304 15.45 -16.27 23.33
CA HIS A 304 16.30 -15.63 22.32
C HIS A 304 16.82 -16.63 21.28
N SER A 305 16.66 -16.25 20.01
CA SER A 305 17.04 -17.02 18.83
C SER A 305 18.36 -16.54 18.22
N THR A 306 19.23 -17.49 17.86
CA THR A 306 20.40 -17.20 17.01
C THR A 306 20.04 -17.02 15.52
N ASP A 307 18.84 -17.41 15.09
CA ASP A 307 18.26 -17.00 13.81
C ASP A 307 17.69 -15.58 13.94
N GLN A 308 18.31 -14.64 13.23
CA GLN A 308 17.95 -13.23 13.15
C GLN A 308 17.38 -12.86 11.77
N ALA A 309 16.96 -13.85 10.95
CA ALA A 309 16.33 -13.59 9.66
C ALA A 309 14.87 -13.14 9.81
N ALA A 310 14.53 -12.00 9.22
CA ALA A 310 13.15 -11.54 9.09
C ALA A 310 12.42 -12.33 7.99
N HIS A 311 11.33 -13.00 8.35
CA HIS A 311 10.52 -13.83 7.45
C HIS A 311 9.02 -13.64 7.74
N PRO A 312 8.11 -14.05 6.84
CA PRO A 312 6.75 -14.36 7.23
C PRO A 312 6.77 -15.49 8.28
N ARG A 313 5.94 -15.40 9.31
CA ARG A 313 5.91 -16.37 10.43
C ARG A 313 4.48 -16.65 10.87
N THR A 314 4.27 -17.87 11.37
CA THR A 314 3.05 -18.27 12.08
C THR A 314 3.41 -18.72 13.50
N ALA A 315 2.68 -18.25 14.50
CA ALA A 315 2.85 -18.63 15.89
C ALA A 315 1.51 -18.96 16.56
N VAL A 316 1.56 -19.83 17.57
CA VAL A 316 0.43 -20.09 18.47
C VAL A 316 0.92 -20.09 19.90
N GLY A 317 0.15 -19.51 20.81
CA GLY A 317 0.45 -19.44 22.23
C GLY A 317 -0.79 -19.31 23.10
N PHE A 318 -0.59 -19.32 24.41
CA PHE A 318 -1.67 -19.45 25.39
C PHE A 318 -1.45 -18.57 26.61
N SER A 319 -2.54 -18.15 27.26
CA SER A 319 -2.53 -17.54 28.60
C SER A 319 -1.93 -18.48 29.65
N ALA A 320 -1.54 -17.95 30.82
CA ALA A 320 -0.84 -18.72 31.87
C ALA A 320 -1.67 -19.88 32.48
N ASP A 321 -3.00 -19.85 32.35
CA ASP A 321 -3.90 -20.96 32.69
C ASP A 321 -4.20 -21.88 31.48
N GLY A 322 -3.97 -21.37 30.26
CA GLY A 322 -4.27 -21.98 28.97
C GLY A 322 -5.74 -21.94 28.56
N THR A 323 -6.57 -21.09 29.17
CA THR A 323 -7.97 -20.91 28.75
C THR A 323 -8.10 -20.04 27.50
N THR A 324 -7.18 -19.08 27.31
CA THR A 324 -7.13 -18.21 26.13
C THR A 324 -6.02 -18.67 25.20
N MET A 325 -6.33 -18.73 23.90
CA MET A 325 -5.45 -19.16 22.82
C MET A 325 -5.26 -18.01 21.83
N HIS A 326 -4.01 -17.72 21.48
CA HIS A 326 -3.64 -16.70 20.50
C HIS A 326 -2.98 -17.39 19.30
N LEU A 327 -3.41 -17.04 18.09
CA LEU A 327 -2.79 -17.49 16.84
C LEU A 327 -2.43 -16.24 16.04
N LEU A 328 -1.18 -16.13 15.61
CA LEU A 328 -0.63 -14.94 14.97
C LEU A 328 0.02 -15.34 13.64
N THR A 329 -0.36 -14.66 12.57
CA THR A 329 0.38 -14.64 11.30
C THR A 329 0.95 -13.25 11.06
N VAL A 330 2.22 -13.19 10.69
CA VAL A 330 2.89 -11.96 10.25
C VAL A 330 3.37 -12.18 8.82
N ASP A 331 2.92 -11.34 7.89
CA ASP A 331 3.34 -11.41 6.48
C ASP A 331 4.80 -10.98 6.33
N GLY A 332 5.44 -11.32 5.21
CA GLY A 332 6.83 -10.96 4.96
C GLY A 332 7.24 -11.09 3.50
N ARG A 333 8.47 -10.65 3.18
CA ARG A 333 9.05 -10.68 1.81
C ARG A 333 8.30 -9.81 0.78
N GLN A 334 7.42 -8.91 1.23
CA GLN A 334 6.63 -7.99 0.41
C GLN A 334 6.89 -6.54 0.84
N ALA A 335 6.63 -5.55 -0.02
CA ALA A 335 6.85 -4.14 0.32
C ALA A 335 6.02 -3.71 1.55
N ASP A 336 4.80 -4.22 1.65
CA ASP A 336 3.84 -3.87 2.71
C ASP A 336 4.12 -4.58 4.05
N SER A 337 5.03 -5.57 4.08
CA SER A 337 5.51 -6.22 5.31
C SER A 337 6.89 -6.86 5.13
N ARG A 338 7.84 -6.41 5.95
CA ARG A 338 9.23 -6.93 6.00
C ARG A 338 9.33 -8.34 6.62
N GLY A 339 8.34 -8.76 7.40
CA GLY A 339 8.40 -9.97 8.23
C GLY A 339 9.21 -9.80 9.51
N VAL A 340 9.22 -10.80 10.39
CA VAL A 340 9.80 -10.72 11.74
C VAL A 340 10.85 -11.80 12.01
N THR A 341 11.80 -11.46 12.88
CA THR A 341 12.69 -12.44 13.53
C THR A 341 11.92 -13.25 14.58
N LEU A 342 12.48 -14.35 15.07
CA LEU A 342 11.86 -15.13 16.14
C LEU A 342 11.77 -14.32 17.45
N ASP A 343 12.76 -13.48 17.74
CA ASP A 343 12.73 -12.57 18.91
C ASP A 343 11.59 -11.54 18.82
N GLN A 344 11.39 -10.95 17.64
CA GLN A 344 10.28 -10.01 17.39
C GLN A 344 8.91 -10.72 17.48
N LEU A 345 8.82 -11.95 16.98
CA LEU A 345 7.61 -12.78 17.07
C LEU A 345 7.29 -13.16 18.52
N ALA A 346 8.32 -13.46 19.34
CA ALA A 346 8.15 -13.72 20.77
C ALA A 346 7.62 -12.48 21.52
N ALA A 347 8.15 -11.29 21.23
CA ALA A 347 7.64 -10.04 21.78
C ALA A 347 6.17 -9.79 21.41
N MET A 348 5.79 -10.00 20.14
CA MET A 348 4.39 -9.89 19.69
C MET A 348 3.47 -10.91 20.37
N MET A 349 3.93 -12.13 20.64
CA MET A 349 3.12 -13.12 21.38
C MET A 349 2.92 -12.71 22.85
N ILE A 350 3.90 -12.07 23.48
CA ILE A 350 3.75 -11.49 24.83
C ILE A 350 2.79 -10.29 24.81
N GLU A 351 2.86 -9.42 23.79
CA GLU A 351 1.91 -8.29 23.61
C GLU A 351 0.45 -8.77 23.49
N LEU A 352 0.23 -9.92 22.84
CA LEU A 352 -1.08 -10.57 22.76
C LEU A 352 -1.55 -11.23 24.07
N GLY A 353 -0.66 -11.41 25.06
CA GLY A 353 -0.96 -12.02 26.36
C GLY A 353 -0.51 -13.47 26.54
N ALA A 354 0.29 -14.04 25.63
CA ALA A 354 0.75 -15.42 25.75
C ALA A 354 1.87 -15.57 26.80
N ALA A 355 1.67 -16.49 27.74
CA ALA A 355 2.67 -16.94 28.70
C ALA A 355 3.57 -18.04 28.13
N ASP A 356 3.03 -18.92 27.27
CA ASP A 356 3.78 -19.91 26.50
C ASP A 356 3.43 -19.78 25.01
N ALA A 357 4.42 -19.85 24.11
CA ALA A 357 4.19 -19.76 22.66
C ALA A 357 5.20 -20.57 21.83
N LEU A 358 4.76 -21.06 20.67
CA LEU A 358 5.54 -21.87 19.73
C LEU A 358 5.45 -21.29 18.31
N ASN A 359 6.59 -21.22 17.62
CA ASN A 359 6.69 -20.92 16.20
C ASN A 359 6.39 -22.18 15.35
N LEU A 360 5.39 -22.07 14.48
CA LEU A 360 4.99 -23.06 13.48
C LEU A 360 5.74 -22.82 12.15
N ASP A 361 5.38 -23.50 11.05
CA ASP A 361 6.02 -23.21 9.76
C ASP A 361 5.70 -21.80 9.25
N GLY A 362 6.62 -21.22 8.48
CA GLY A 362 6.56 -19.83 8.02
C GLY A 362 6.86 -19.67 6.53
N GLY A 363 7.35 -18.50 6.12
CA GLY A 363 7.50 -18.19 4.70
C GLY A 363 6.14 -18.21 3.98
N GLY A 364 6.08 -18.73 2.75
CA GLY A 364 4.82 -18.84 2.02
C GLY A 364 3.81 -19.84 2.59
N SER A 365 4.19 -20.63 3.59
CA SER A 365 3.24 -21.46 4.35
C SER A 365 2.32 -20.60 5.23
N SER A 366 2.77 -19.40 5.63
CA SER A 366 2.08 -18.52 6.59
C SER A 366 0.71 -18.09 6.08
N THR A 367 -0.34 -18.71 6.63
CA THR A 367 -1.72 -18.56 6.18
C THR A 367 -2.66 -18.52 7.37
N MET A 368 -3.50 -17.49 7.46
CA MET A 368 -4.61 -17.39 8.40
C MET A 368 -5.94 -17.35 7.67
N LEU A 369 -6.87 -18.18 8.12
CA LEU A 369 -8.25 -18.20 7.68
C LEU A 369 -9.18 -17.69 8.77
N ALA A 370 -10.19 -16.88 8.43
CA ALA A 370 -11.29 -16.53 9.34
C ALA A 370 -12.63 -16.41 8.60
N ARG A 371 -13.73 -16.77 9.27
CA ARG A 371 -15.10 -16.62 8.77
C ARG A 371 -15.62 -15.22 9.09
N GLU A 372 -16.24 -14.56 8.12
CA GLU A 372 -17.00 -13.32 8.34
C GLU A 372 -18.39 -13.61 8.93
N PRO A 373 -18.94 -12.75 9.80
CA PRO A 373 -20.27 -12.95 10.39
C PRO A 373 -21.39 -13.14 9.34
N GLY A 374 -22.08 -14.27 9.43
CA GLY A 374 -23.15 -14.64 8.50
C GLY A 374 -22.70 -15.31 7.20
N GLN A 375 -21.39 -15.50 6.97
CA GLN A 375 -20.86 -16.32 5.87
C GLN A 375 -20.82 -17.81 6.25
N ALA A 376 -20.77 -18.68 5.24
CA ALA A 376 -20.79 -20.13 5.44
C ALA A 376 -19.42 -20.78 5.72
N GLY A 377 -18.31 -20.13 5.35
CA GLY A 377 -16.95 -20.66 5.49
C GLY A 377 -15.92 -19.56 5.72
N ALA A 378 -14.70 -19.96 6.06
CA ALA A 378 -13.57 -19.05 6.27
C ALA A 378 -12.88 -18.65 4.95
N GLN A 379 -12.34 -17.44 4.90
CA GLN A 379 -11.52 -16.90 3.81
C GLN A 379 -10.09 -16.61 4.32
N VAL A 380 -9.14 -16.40 3.41
CA VAL A 380 -7.78 -15.93 3.75
C VAL A 380 -7.82 -14.46 4.14
N GLU A 381 -7.23 -14.10 5.28
CA GLU A 381 -7.20 -12.71 5.78
C GLU A 381 -5.83 -12.01 5.57
N ASN A 382 -4.74 -12.78 5.46
CA ASN A 382 -3.36 -12.29 5.30
C ASN A 382 -2.87 -12.37 3.83
N SER A 383 -1.62 -12.00 3.54
CA SER A 383 -0.99 -12.08 2.21
C SER A 383 0.15 -13.13 2.16
N PRO A 384 -0.13 -14.38 1.77
CA PRO A 384 0.88 -15.44 1.64
C PRO A 384 2.01 -15.07 0.66
N SER A 385 3.27 -15.15 1.13
CA SER A 385 4.44 -14.59 0.41
C SER A 385 4.80 -15.24 -0.94
N ASP A 386 4.14 -16.33 -1.31
CA ASP A 386 4.35 -17.02 -2.58
C ASP A 386 3.35 -16.54 -3.68
N GLY A 387 2.52 -15.54 -3.38
CA GLY A 387 1.49 -14.99 -4.28
C GLY A 387 0.11 -15.66 -4.17
N GLY A 388 -0.04 -16.60 -3.23
CA GLY A 388 -1.27 -17.34 -2.93
C GLY A 388 -1.01 -18.43 -1.89
N GLU A 389 -2.05 -19.11 -1.41
CA GLU A 389 -1.90 -20.20 -0.44
C GLU A 389 -0.93 -21.29 -0.94
N ARG A 390 0.15 -21.52 -0.19
CA ARG A 390 1.02 -22.67 -0.41
C ARG A 390 0.29 -23.96 -0.05
N HIS A 391 0.59 -25.03 -0.78
CA HIS A 391 0.21 -26.39 -0.37
C HIS A 391 0.96 -26.80 0.90
N VAL A 392 0.24 -26.94 2.01
CA VAL A 392 0.76 -27.36 3.34
C VAL A 392 0.21 -28.74 3.73
N PRO A 393 0.88 -29.51 4.61
CA PRO A 393 0.35 -30.79 5.06
C PRO A 393 -0.86 -30.66 6.00
N ASN A 394 -0.79 -29.68 6.91
CA ASN A 394 -1.70 -29.57 8.04
C ASN A 394 -1.84 -28.12 8.53
N GLY A 395 -2.74 -27.96 9.50
CA GLY A 395 -2.99 -26.73 10.23
C GLY A 395 -3.67 -26.99 11.56
N LEU A 396 -3.91 -25.91 12.29
CA LEU A 396 -4.69 -25.91 13.52
C LEU A 396 -5.96 -25.10 13.29
N ALA A 397 -7.11 -25.78 13.35
CA ALA A 397 -8.41 -25.22 13.05
C ALA A 397 -9.19 -24.91 14.32
N LEU A 398 -9.87 -23.77 14.34
CA LEU A 398 -10.84 -23.37 15.35
C LEU A 398 -12.26 -23.69 14.90
N TYR A 399 -13.09 -24.15 15.84
CA TYR A 399 -14.47 -24.54 15.62
C TYR A 399 -15.39 -23.86 16.64
N ALA A 400 -16.51 -23.35 16.14
CA ALA A 400 -17.63 -22.88 16.96
C ALA A 400 -18.57 -24.05 17.29
N PRO A 401 -19.47 -23.89 18.29
CA PRO A 401 -20.66 -24.72 18.42
C PRO A 401 -21.52 -24.72 17.15
N GLU A 402 -22.35 -25.75 16.96
CA GLU A 402 -23.36 -25.73 15.90
C GLU A 402 -24.45 -24.69 16.23
N GLY A 403 -24.56 -23.68 15.38
CA GLY A 403 -25.51 -22.58 15.56
C GLY A 403 -26.94 -22.97 15.17
N SER A 404 -27.91 -22.31 15.79
CA SER A 404 -29.33 -22.61 15.60
C SER A 404 -29.87 -22.26 14.20
N GLY A 405 -29.11 -21.51 13.39
CA GLY A 405 -29.56 -20.96 12.11
C GLY A 405 -30.68 -19.92 12.25
N ARG A 406 -31.05 -19.54 13.49
CA ARG A 406 -32.13 -18.59 13.77
C ARG A 406 -31.55 -17.17 13.78
N LEU A 407 -32.09 -16.33 12.90
CA LEU A 407 -31.62 -14.96 12.73
C LEU A 407 -31.58 -14.16 14.05
N LYS A 408 -30.35 -13.88 14.50
CA LYS A 408 -29.99 -13.09 15.68
C LYS A 408 -29.71 -11.64 15.31
N GLY A 409 -29.05 -11.40 14.18
CA GLY A 409 -28.65 -10.06 13.71
C GLY A 409 -28.36 -10.01 12.21
N PHE A 410 -27.91 -8.85 11.74
CA PHE A 410 -27.42 -8.64 10.37
C PHE A 410 -26.02 -8.04 10.40
N TRP A 411 -25.13 -8.54 9.54
CA TRP A 411 -23.85 -7.92 9.22
C TRP A 411 -24.04 -7.07 7.96
N VAL A 412 -24.11 -5.75 8.15
CA VAL A 412 -24.38 -4.73 7.13
C VAL A 412 -23.08 -4.03 6.74
N GLU A 413 -22.72 -4.13 5.46
CA GLU A 413 -21.50 -3.58 4.89
C GLU A 413 -21.76 -2.98 3.51
N THR A 414 -20.78 -2.26 2.96
CA THR A 414 -20.79 -1.90 1.54
C THR A 414 -20.55 -3.12 0.67
N ALA A 415 -21.25 -3.23 -0.46
CA ALA A 415 -21.05 -4.33 -1.41
C ALA A 415 -19.70 -4.26 -2.17
N SER A 416 -18.93 -3.19 -1.92
CA SER A 416 -17.50 -3.09 -2.19
C SER A 416 -16.74 -3.08 -0.87
N ASP A 417 -15.75 -3.95 -0.74
CA ASP A 417 -14.72 -3.89 0.32
C ASP A 417 -13.89 -2.60 0.16
N PRO A 418 -13.79 -1.73 1.18
CA PRO A 418 -12.96 -0.52 1.13
C PRO A 418 -11.50 -0.76 0.70
N ALA A 419 -10.89 -1.91 1.02
CA ALA A 419 -9.51 -2.23 0.61
C ALA A 419 -9.40 -2.53 -0.91
N LYS A 420 -10.52 -2.86 -1.57
CA LYS A 420 -10.57 -3.29 -2.98
C LYS A 420 -11.42 -2.35 -3.86
N ALA A 421 -12.14 -1.40 -3.28
CA ALA A 421 -13.01 -0.46 -3.98
C ALA A 421 -12.21 0.58 -4.80
N PRO A 422 -12.77 1.14 -5.88
CA PRO A 422 -12.15 2.25 -6.61
C PRO A 422 -11.86 3.45 -5.70
N GLY A 423 -10.63 3.96 -5.76
CA GLY A 423 -10.22 5.12 -4.99
C GLY A 423 -9.03 5.85 -5.60
N ALA A 424 -8.59 6.89 -4.88
CA ALA A 424 -7.57 7.82 -5.33
C ALA A 424 -6.50 8.06 -4.25
N ALA A 425 -6.33 7.11 -3.32
CA ALA A 425 -5.29 7.12 -2.30
C ALA A 425 -3.92 6.75 -2.91
N PRO A 426 -2.79 6.97 -2.20
CA PRO A 426 -1.46 6.54 -2.63
C PRO A 426 -1.29 5.02 -2.69
N VAL A 427 -2.14 4.28 -1.96
CA VAL A 427 -2.25 2.81 -1.92
C VAL A 427 -3.61 2.35 -2.46
N GLY A 428 -3.76 1.05 -2.71
CA GLY A 428 -5.03 0.46 -3.16
C GLY A 428 -6.18 0.65 -2.17
N GLY A 429 -7.40 0.66 -2.70
CA GLY A 429 -8.64 0.86 -1.94
C GLY A 429 -9.29 2.23 -2.13
N GLY A 430 -10.44 2.41 -1.50
CA GLY A 430 -11.32 3.57 -1.70
C GLY A 430 -12.31 3.77 -0.55
N ARG A 431 -13.23 4.72 -0.73
CA ARG A 431 -14.16 5.18 0.31
C ARG A 431 -15.63 4.89 -0.02
N PRO A 432 -16.06 3.61 -0.07
CA PRO A 432 -17.45 3.26 -0.35
C PRO A 432 -18.41 3.65 0.79
N ASP A 433 -17.88 3.98 1.98
CA ASP A 433 -18.58 4.69 3.07
C ASP A 433 -19.13 6.07 2.64
N ARG A 434 -18.64 6.60 1.51
CA ARG A 434 -19.05 7.88 0.93
C ARG A 434 -19.84 7.71 -0.36
N VAL A 435 -20.72 8.67 -0.64
CA VAL A 435 -21.55 8.75 -1.85
C VAL A 435 -21.89 10.21 -2.19
N PHE A 436 -22.09 10.52 -3.48
CA PHE A 436 -22.46 11.86 -3.94
C PHE A 436 -23.99 12.04 -4.08
N PRO A 437 -24.55 13.22 -3.81
CA PRO A 437 -25.96 13.56 -4.04
C PRO A 437 -26.48 13.12 -5.42
N GLY A 438 -27.61 12.41 -5.44
CA GLY A 438 -28.23 11.86 -6.65
C GLY A 438 -27.65 10.53 -7.12
N LEU A 439 -26.51 10.08 -6.59
CA LEU A 439 -25.91 8.77 -6.86
C LEU A 439 -26.27 7.77 -5.76
N THR A 440 -25.74 6.56 -5.86
CA THR A 440 -26.11 5.44 -5.00
C THR A 440 -24.91 4.68 -4.43
N ARG A 441 -25.19 3.85 -3.43
CA ARG A 441 -24.27 2.86 -2.87
C ARG A 441 -25.02 1.54 -2.70
N ARG A 442 -24.40 0.43 -3.10
CA ARG A 442 -24.92 -0.92 -2.79
C ARG A 442 -24.41 -1.37 -1.42
N LEU A 443 -25.32 -1.90 -0.59
CA LEU A 443 -25.03 -2.51 0.70
C LEU A 443 -25.43 -3.99 0.71
N THR A 444 -24.72 -4.78 1.51
CA THR A 444 -25.04 -6.17 1.86
C THR A 444 -25.65 -6.23 3.27
N ALA A 445 -26.32 -7.33 3.59
CA ALA A 445 -26.84 -7.62 4.93
C ALA A 445 -26.84 -9.13 5.16
N ALA A 446 -25.70 -9.71 5.54
CA ALA A 446 -25.61 -11.12 5.85
C ALA A 446 -26.35 -11.40 7.18
N GLY A 447 -27.39 -12.24 7.13
CA GLY A 447 -28.09 -12.65 8.34
C GLY A 447 -27.25 -13.64 9.14
N TYR A 448 -27.15 -13.45 10.45
CA TYR A 448 -26.36 -14.32 11.31
C TYR A 448 -27.12 -14.82 12.55
N ASP A 449 -26.73 -15.99 13.09
CA ASP A 449 -27.27 -16.59 14.33
C ASP A 449 -26.40 -16.29 15.57
N GLU A 450 -26.73 -16.87 16.73
CA GLU A 450 -25.94 -16.67 17.96
C GLU A 450 -24.48 -17.15 17.88
N THR A 451 -24.09 -17.93 16.87
CA THR A 451 -22.70 -18.34 16.62
C THR A 451 -21.97 -17.46 15.60
N TYR A 452 -22.61 -16.37 15.13
CA TYR A 452 -22.24 -15.64 13.91
C TYR A 452 -22.23 -16.51 12.64
N GLY A 453 -22.87 -17.70 12.67
CA GLY A 453 -23.08 -18.55 11.51
C GLY A 453 -24.20 -18.04 10.60
N PRO A 454 -24.33 -18.57 9.36
CA PRO A 454 -25.27 -18.07 8.36
C PRO A 454 -26.73 -18.34 8.75
N ALA A 455 -27.55 -17.29 8.83
CA ALA A 455 -28.96 -17.37 9.21
C ALA A 455 -29.89 -16.70 8.18
N SER A 456 -30.91 -17.44 7.73
CA SER A 456 -31.79 -16.97 6.64
C SER A 456 -32.77 -15.88 7.06
N GLY A 457 -32.65 -14.68 6.47
CA GLY A 457 -33.67 -13.65 6.61
C GLY A 457 -33.54 -12.46 5.66
N THR A 458 -34.64 -12.13 4.98
CA THR A 458 -34.77 -10.86 4.24
C THR A 458 -34.94 -9.69 5.23
N PRO A 459 -34.04 -8.69 5.26
CA PRO A 459 -34.20 -7.50 6.09
C PRO A 459 -35.26 -6.55 5.51
N ARG A 460 -35.84 -5.72 6.38
CA ARG A 460 -36.40 -4.42 6.01
C ARG A 460 -35.33 -3.35 6.23
N TRP A 461 -35.19 -2.45 5.27
CA TRP A 461 -34.18 -1.40 5.31
C TRP A 461 -34.76 -0.05 5.78
N ARG A 462 -33.95 0.74 6.46
CA ARG A 462 -34.22 2.13 6.84
C ARG A 462 -32.93 2.95 6.81
N SER A 463 -33.05 4.24 6.55
CA SER A 463 -31.98 5.24 6.75
C SER A 463 -32.46 6.35 7.70
N THR A 464 -31.56 6.84 8.55
CA THR A 464 -31.84 7.85 9.57
C THR A 464 -30.66 8.82 9.71
N PRO A 465 -30.83 10.14 9.50
CA PRO A 465 -32.01 10.82 8.96
C PRO A 465 -32.25 10.51 7.47
N ALA A 466 -33.49 10.19 7.11
CA ALA A 466 -33.87 9.92 5.71
C ALA A 466 -33.75 11.15 4.77
N ALA A 467 -33.44 12.34 5.30
CA ALA A 467 -33.17 13.53 4.52
C ALA A 467 -31.87 13.42 3.69
N HIS A 468 -30.85 12.75 4.24
CA HIS A 468 -29.55 12.60 3.57
C HIS A 468 -29.55 11.49 2.52
N GLY A 469 -30.37 10.45 2.72
CA GLY A 469 -30.64 9.46 1.68
C GLY A 469 -31.70 8.45 2.08
N VAL A 470 -32.19 7.70 1.09
CA VAL A 470 -33.22 6.67 1.26
C VAL A 470 -32.72 5.33 0.72
N ILE A 471 -32.85 4.26 1.50
CA ILE A 471 -32.49 2.91 1.08
C ILE A 471 -33.73 2.07 0.71
N ARG A 472 -33.59 1.30 -0.37
CA ARG A 472 -34.53 0.24 -0.77
C ARG A 472 -33.72 -0.96 -1.26
N ASP A 473 -34.07 -2.16 -0.78
CA ASP A 473 -33.53 -3.43 -1.29
C ASP A 473 -31.98 -3.48 -1.38
N GLY A 474 -31.31 -2.93 -0.36
CA GLY A 474 -29.84 -2.84 -0.28
C GLY A 474 -29.23 -1.67 -1.07
N LYS A 475 -29.98 -0.96 -1.94
CA LYS A 475 -29.49 0.23 -2.66
C LYS A 475 -29.83 1.51 -1.88
N PHE A 476 -28.81 2.16 -1.33
CA PHE A 476 -28.93 3.51 -0.75
C PHE A 476 -28.88 4.55 -1.86
N HIS A 477 -29.85 5.48 -1.89
CA HIS A 477 -29.89 6.62 -2.80
C HIS A 477 -29.61 7.91 -2.02
N ALA A 478 -28.53 8.59 -2.37
CA ALA A 478 -28.10 9.83 -1.72
C ALA A 478 -28.94 11.04 -2.19
N LEU A 479 -29.28 11.92 -1.24
CA LEU A 479 -30.15 13.08 -1.44
C LEU A 479 -29.43 14.39 -1.13
N VAL A 480 -29.29 14.78 0.14
CA VAL A 480 -28.59 16.01 0.54
C VAL A 480 -27.37 15.71 1.41
N PRO A 481 -26.29 16.52 1.36
CA PRO A 481 -25.08 16.26 2.13
C PRO A 481 -25.32 16.11 3.63
N GLY A 482 -24.57 15.22 4.29
CA GLY A 482 -24.75 14.82 5.70
C GLY A 482 -24.56 13.32 5.90
N THR A 483 -24.54 12.85 7.15
CA THR A 483 -24.45 11.41 7.47
C THR A 483 -25.83 10.77 7.61
N ALA A 484 -25.91 9.47 7.37
CA ALA A 484 -27.09 8.65 7.62
C ALA A 484 -26.68 7.28 8.17
N GLU A 485 -27.22 6.91 9.33
CA GLU A 485 -27.22 5.51 9.78
C GLU A 485 -28.19 4.72 8.90
N VAL A 486 -27.70 3.64 8.29
CA VAL A 486 -28.47 2.73 7.45
C VAL A 486 -28.63 1.40 8.18
N THR A 487 -29.88 1.07 8.52
CA THR A 487 -30.24 -0.11 9.33
C THR A 487 -30.90 -1.19 8.48
N ALA A 488 -30.44 -2.43 8.61
CA ALA A 488 -31.15 -3.64 8.16
C ALA A 488 -31.80 -4.31 9.38
N ALA A 489 -33.10 -4.63 9.35
CA ALA A 489 -33.79 -5.22 10.49
C ALA A 489 -34.94 -6.19 10.14
N LYS A 490 -35.13 -7.23 10.95
CA LYS A 490 -36.23 -8.20 10.86
C LYS A 490 -36.63 -8.67 12.26
N GLY A 491 -37.75 -8.15 12.78
CA GLY A 491 -38.14 -8.40 14.17
C GLY A 491 -37.15 -7.72 15.13
N THR A 492 -36.57 -8.49 16.05
CA THR A 492 -35.50 -8.03 16.96
C THR A 492 -34.10 -8.05 16.35
N ALA A 493 -33.89 -8.82 15.27
CA ALA A 493 -32.60 -8.89 14.60
C ALA A 493 -32.34 -7.59 13.82
N LYS A 494 -31.16 -7.00 14.02
CA LYS A 494 -30.73 -5.76 13.37
C LYS A 494 -29.22 -5.75 13.05
N GLY A 495 -28.83 -4.85 12.16
CA GLY A 495 -27.46 -4.46 11.85
C GLY A 495 -27.45 -3.06 11.23
N SER A 496 -26.33 -2.35 11.29
CA SER A 496 -26.24 -0.94 10.90
C SER A 496 -24.87 -0.56 10.35
N LEU A 497 -24.84 0.48 9.51
CA LEU A 497 -23.66 1.11 8.94
C LEU A 497 -23.93 2.61 8.76
N GLU A 498 -22.98 3.49 9.10
CA GLU A 498 -23.08 4.92 8.74
C GLU A 498 -22.56 5.14 7.31
N LEU A 499 -23.28 5.93 6.51
CA LEU A 499 -22.81 6.45 5.22
C LEU A 499 -22.72 7.98 5.26
N THR A 500 -21.70 8.54 4.60
CA THR A 500 -21.51 9.97 4.41
C THR A 500 -21.94 10.42 3.02
N VAL A 501 -22.86 11.37 2.94
CA VAL A 501 -23.22 12.05 1.69
C VAL A 501 -22.40 13.34 1.55
N LEU A 502 -21.58 13.39 0.50
CA LEU A 502 -20.65 14.48 0.21
C LEU A 502 -21.35 15.71 -0.41
N GLN A 503 -20.59 16.76 -0.70
CA GLN A 503 -21.04 17.85 -1.59
C GLN A 503 -21.37 17.33 -3.00
N PRO A 504 -22.12 18.09 -3.83
CA PRO A 504 -22.40 17.72 -5.21
C PRO A 504 -21.12 17.44 -6.01
N LEU A 505 -21.13 16.33 -6.75
CA LEU A 505 -20.04 15.87 -7.62
C LEU A 505 -19.54 16.99 -8.56
N ARG A 506 -18.23 17.18 -8.64
CA ARG A 506 -17.57 18.21 -9.48
C ARG A 506 -16.67 17.65 -10.56
N ARG A 507 -15.97 16.55 -10.29
CA ARG A 507 -15.03 15.91 -11.24
C ARG A 507 -15.14 14.39 -11.15
N LEU A 508 -14.85 13.73 -12.27
CA LEU A 508 -14.59 12.29 -12.34
C LEU A 508 -13.09 12.04 -12.63
N GLY A 509 -12.60 10.88 -12.22
CA GLY A 509 -11.32 10.31 -12.63
C GLY A 509 -11.43 8.79 -12.69
N ALA A 510 -10.40 8.13 -13.22
CA ALA A 510 -10.28 6.67 -13.20
C ALA A 510 -9.22 6.22 -12.20
N THR A 511 -9.20 4.92 -11.86
CA THR A 511 -8.14 4.31 -11.03
C THR A 511 -6.85 4.00 -11.79
N THR A 512 -6.79 4.30 -13.09
CA THR A 512 -5.59 4.19 -13.92
C THR A 512 -5.65 5.24 -15.03
N ASP A 513 -4.50 5.78 -15.41
CA ASP A 513 -4.36 6.72 -16.53
C ASP A 513 -4.43 6.02 -17.90
N ARG A 514 -4.23 4.69 -17.96
CA ARG A 514 -4.34 3.88 -19.19
C ARG A 514 -4.64 2.41 -18.87
N VAL A 515 -5.34 1.73 -19.76
CA VAL A 515 -5.50 0.26 -19.76
C VAL A 515 -4.74 -0.35 -20.94
N GLY A 516 -3.76 -1.20 -20.65
CA GLY A 516 -3.08 -2.03 -21.64
C GLY A 516 -3.67 -3.45 -21.66
N LEU A 517 -3.91 -4.01 -22.84
CA LEU A 517 -4.39 -5.38 -23.06
C LEU A 517 -3.42 -6.12 -24.00
N PRO A 518 -3.04 -7.38 -23.72
CA PRO A 518 -1.95 -8.06 -24.45
C PRO A 518 -2.30 -8.52 -25.88
N GLY A 519 -3.58 -8.64 -26.21
CA GLY A 519 -4.08 -9.20 -27.47
C GLY A 519 -5.57 -9.53 -27.37
N ALA A 520 -6.13 -10.26 -28.33
CA ALA A 520 -7.55 -10.60 -28.34
C ALA A 520 -7.92 -11.48 -27.14
N GLY A 521 -9.11 -11.26 -26.56
CA GLY A 521 -9.56 -11.94 -25.34
C GLY A 521 -8.82 -11.51 -24.06
N GLY A 522 -7.71 -10.77 -24.17
CA GLY A 522 -6.99 -10.20 -23.02
C GLY A 522 -7.88 -9.28 -22.20
N THR A 523 -7.71 -9.29 -20.87
CA THR A 523 -8.56 -8.58 -19.91
C THR A 523 -7.76 -7.73 -18.93
N ALA A 524 -8.37 -6.64 -18.47
CA ALA A 524 -7.90 -5.80 -17.37
C ALA A 524 -9.10 -5.13 -16.67
N ALA A 525 -8.87 -4.49 -15.52
CA ALA A 525 -9.91 -3.80 -14.77
C ALA A 525 -9.60 -2.31 -14.58
N PHE A 526 -10.64 -1.48 -14.49
CA PHE A 526 -10.53 -0.09 -14.04
C PHE A 526 -11.75 0.30 -13.20
N GLY A 527 -11.58 1.23 -12.27
CA GLY A 527 -12.67 1.84 -11.50
C GLY A 527 -12.85 3.32 -11.84
N VAL A 528 -13.97 3.90 -11.41
CA VAL A 528 -14.26 5.34 -11.58
C VAL A 528 -14.46 5.98 -10.20
N VAL A 529 -13.80 7.12 -9.99
CA VAL A 529 -13.78 7.87 -8.74
C VAL A 529 -14.37 9.25 -8.97
N GLY A 530 -15.29 9.66 -8.12
CA GLY A 530 -15.81 11.03 -8.08
C GLY A 530 -15.09 11.90 -7.06
N TYR A 531 -15.13 13.21 -7.28
CA TYR A 531 -14.58 14.23 -6.38
C TYR A 531 -15.56 15.40 -6.25
N ASP A 532 -15.72 15.94 -5.04
CA ASP A 532 -16.44 17.19 -4.80
C ASP A 532 -15.54 18.44 -4.94
N ARG A 533 -16.05 19.61 -4.54
CA ARG A 533 -15.32 20.90 -4.56
C ARG A 533 -14.19 21.02 -3.52
N ASN A 534 -14.16 20.15 -2.51
CA ASN A 534 -13.15 20.13 -1.46
C ASN A 534 -12.10 19.02 -1.72
N GLY A 535 -12.24 18.26 -2.81
CA GLY A 535 -11.37 17.11 -3.09
C GLY A 535 -11.74 15.84 -2.30
N ASN A 536 -12.88 15.81 -1.60
CA ASN A 536 -13.37 14.57 -0.99
C ASN A 536 -13.71 13.56 -2.09
N SER A 537 -13.18 12.35 -1.98
CA SER A 537 -13.35 11.30 -3.00
C SER A 537 -14.29 10.16 -2.57
N ALA A 538 -14.92 9.50 -3.55
CA ALA A 538 -15.68 8.27 -3.38
C ALA A 538 -15.77 7.45 -4.69
N PRO A 539 -15.85 6.09 -4.64
CA PRO A 539 -16.10 5.25 -5.81
C PRO A 539 -17.50 5.49 -6.39
N ILE A 540 -17.61 5.54 -7.71
CA ILE A 540 -18.90 5.59 -8.42
C ILE A 540 -19.36 4.16 -8.73
N GLU A 541 -20.60 3.81 -8.38
CA GLU A 541 -21.19 2.52 -8.75
C GLU A 541 -21.26 2.37 -10.29
N PRO A 542 -20.89 1.21 -10.86
CA PRO A 542 -21.09 0.92 -12.29
C PRO A 542 -22.52 1.14 -12.78
N GLY A 543 -23.51 0.97 -11.91
CA GLY A 543 -24.94 1.18 -12.21
C GLY A 543 -25.41 2.64 -12.23
N ASP A 544 -24.55 3.59 -11.87
CA ASP A 544 -24.83 5.04 -11.94
C ASP A 544 -24.05 5.75 -13.06
N LEU A 545 -23.35 4.96 -13.90
CA LEU A 545 -22.51 5.42 -15.02
C LEU A 545 -23.14 5.09 -16.37
N THR A 546 -22.95 5.98 -17.34
CA THR A 546 -23.11 5.67 -18.77
C THR A 546 -21.73 5.55 -19.40
N LEU A 547 -21.46 4.43 -20.08
CA LEU A 547 -20.21 4.22 -20.83
C LEU A 547 -20.41 4.46 -22.33
N ASP A 548 -19.42 5.08 -22.94
CA ASP A 548 -19.35 5.39 -24.37
C ASP A 548 -17.96 4.97 -24.89
N TYR A 549 -17.93 3.98 -25.79
CA TYR A 549 -16.72 3.27 -26.21
C TYR A 549 -16.98 2.45 -27.49
N ASP A 550 -15.91 2.10 -28.22
CA ASP A 550 -15.98 1.23 -29.40
C ASP A 550 -16.32 -0.22 -29.02
N ARG A 551 -17.49 -0.68 -29.45
CA ARG A 551 -18.02 -2.02 -29.17
C ARG A 551 -17.48 -3.12 -30.08
N ASP A 552 -16.76 -2.78 -31.14
CA ASP A 552 -16.09 -3.73 -32.05
C ASP A 552 -14.61 -3.89 -31.71
N LEU A 553 -14.06 -3.02 -30.85
CA LEU A 553 -12.78 -3.19 -30.17
C LEU A 553 -12.92 -3.83 -28.79
N PHE A 554 -13.93 -3.44 -28.00
CA PHE A 554 -14.02 -3.79 -26.58
C PHE A 554 -15.34 -4.45 -26.17
N GLU A 555 -15.25 -5.32 -25.17
CA GLU A 555 -16.33 -5.72 -24.28
C GLU A 555 -16.05 -5.09 -22.91
N VAL A 556 -17.01 -4.34 -22.34
CA VAL A 556 -16.85 -3.68 -21.04
C VAL A 556 -18.05 -4.04 -20.16
N THR A 557 -17.79 -4.63 -19.01
CA THR A 557 -18.82 -5.16 -18.10
C THR A 557 -18.56 -4.72 -16.66
N PRO A 558 -19.59 -4.46 -15.84
CA PRO A 558 -19.43 -4.29 -14.41
C PRO A 558 -18.78 -5.53 -13.77
N ALA A 559 -17.82 -5.29 -12.89
CA ALA A 559 -17.09 -6.30 -12.13
C ALA A 559 -17.43 -6.21 -10.64
N GLU A 560 -16.80 -7.07 -9.84
CA GLU A 560 -16.85 -6.97 -8.38
C GLU A 560 -16.23 -5.68 -7.85
N GLN A 561 -16.49 -5.38 -6.57
CA GLN A 561 -15.94 -4.24 -5.82
C GLN A 561 -16.25 -2.85 -6.42
N GLY A 562 -17.04 -2.76 -7.49
CA GLY A 562 -17.41 -1.50 -8.17
C GLY A 562 -16.51 -1.14 -9.37
N HIS A 563 -15.70 -2.08 -9.86
CA HIS A 563 -14.89 -1.90 -11.07
C HIS A 563 -15.68 -2.23 -12.35
N PHE A 564 -15.04 -2.00 -13.50
CA PHE A 564 -15.38 -2.61 -14.78
C PHE A 564 -14.24 -3.51 -15.24
N THR A 565 -14.58 -4.66 -15.83
CA THR A 565 -13.64 -5.46 -16.64
C THR A 565 -13.73 -4.97 -18.08
N VAL A 566 -12.57 -4.70 -18.69
CA VAL A 566 -12.40 -4.46 -20.12
C VAL A 566 -11.77 -5.70 -20.74
N LYS A 567 -12.33 -6.14 -21.86
CA LYS A 567 -11.85 -7.29 -22.63
C LYS A 567 -11.70 -6.91 -24.10
N ALA A 568 -10.56 -7.25 -24.68
CA ALA A 568 -10.26 -7.01 -26.08
C ALA A 568 -11.02 -7.98 -27.01
N LYS A 569 -11.49 -7.48 -28.16
CA LYS A 569 -12.12 -8.27 -29.23
C LYS A 569 -11.25 -8.47 -30.47
N ARG A 570 -10.09 -7.82 -30.54
CA ARG A 570 -9.13 -7.86 -31.64
C ARG A 570 -7.71 -8.00 -31.10
N GLU A 571 -6.77 -8.45 -31.93
CA GLU A 571 -5.37 -8.59 -31.52
C GLU A 571 -4.66 -7.24 -31.33
N THR A 572 -5.01 -6.26 -32.15
CA THR A 572 -4.49 -4.88 -32.05
C THR A 572 -5.62 -3.86 -32.10
N GLY A 573 -5.40 -2.71 -31.47
CA GLY A 573 -6.32 -1.57 -31.54
C GLY A 573 -6.03 -0.50 -30.48
N ALA A 574 -6.62 0.68 -30.68
CA ALA A 574 -6.59 1.79 -29.75
C ALA A 574 -7.97 2.43 -29.68
N GLY A 575 -8.41 2.85 -28.51
CA GLY A 575 -9.69 3.51 -28.33
C GLY A 575 -9.88 4.07 -26.92
N LEU A 576 -11.03 4.71 -26.70
CA LEU A 576 -11.31 5.48 -25.49
C LEU A 576 -12.59 4.95 -24.83
N ILE A 577 -12.53 4.64 -23.53
CA ILE A 577 -13.74 4.39 -22.73
C ILE A 577 -14.08 5.68 -21.98
N THR A 578 -15.15 6.34 -22.39
CA THR A 578 -15.64 7.56 -21.73
C THR A 578 -16.76 7.21 -20.74
N ALA A 579 -16.48 7.35 -19.46
CA ALA A 579 -17.42 7.09 -18.37
C ALA A 579 -18.08 8.41 -17.91
N LYS A 580 -19.42 8.45 -17.90
CA LYS A 580 -20.21 9.69 -17.77
C LYS A 580 -21.20 9.65 -16.61
N VAL A 581 -21.26 10.72 -15.82
CA VAL A 581 -22.29 11.01 -14.81
C VAL A 581 -22.96 12.35 -15.17
N GLY A 582 -24.15 12.29 -15.77
CA GLY A 582 -24.87 13.47 -16.23
C GLY A 582 -24.09 14.25 -17.30
N LYS A 583 -23.52 15.41 -16.92
CA LYS A 583 -22.66 16.24 -17.79
C LYS A 583 -21.16 16.07 -17.52
N LEU A 584 -20.77 15.35 -16.47
CA LEU A 584 -19.38 15.10 -16.13
C LEU A 584 -18.91 13.81 -16.81
N SER A 585 -17.66 13.81 -17.27
CA SER A 585 -17.04 12.65 -17.93
C SER A 585 -15.58 12.51 -17.51
N THR A 586 -15.13 11.26 -17.35
CA THR A 586 -13.71 10.89 -17.40
C THR A 586 -13.48 9.96 -18.58
N ALA A 587 -12.28 9.94 -19.13
CA ALA A 587 -11.93 9.11 -20.27
C ALA A 587 -10.72 8.23 -19.92
N VAL A 588 -10.80 6.95 -20.28
CA VAL A 588 -9.75 5.95 -20.06
C VAL A 588 -9.23 5.50 -21.43
N PRO A 589 -7.97 5.81 -21.80
CA PRO A 589 -7.36 5.27 -23.00
C PRO A 589 -7.11 3.77 -22.85
N VAL A 590 -7.48 3.01 -23.86
CA VAL A 590 -7.28 1.56 -23.93
C VAL A 590 -6.48 1.22 -25.18
N THR A 591 -5.40 0.47 -25.01
CA THR A 591 -4.52 -0.01 -26.09
C THR A 591 -4.43 -1.52 -26.05
N VAL A 592 -4.59 -2.17 -27.20
CA VAL A 592 -4.57 -3.62 -27.36
C VAL A 592 -3.39 -4.03 -28.25
N GLY A 593 -2.63 -5.03 -27.77
CA GLY A 593 -1.47 -5.55 -28.46
C GLY A 593 -0.34 -4.52 -28.61
N PHE A 594 0.65 -4.88 -29.42
CA PHE A 594 1.77 -4.03 -29.78
C PHE A 594 2.04 -4.12 -31.27
N GLU A 595 2.52 -3.03 -31.85
CA GLU A 595 3.18 -3.00 -33.15
C GLU A 595 4.68 -3.19 -32.93
N ASP A 596 5.27 -4.19 -33.59
CA ASP A 596 6.71 -4.40 -33.62
C ASP A 596 7.35 -3.38 -34.58
N ARG A 597 8.01 -2.36 -34.02
CA ARG A 597 8.74 -1.34 -34.80
C ARG A 597 10.25 -1.65 -34.80
N PRO A 598 10.91 -1.87 -35.95
CA PRO A 598 12.34 -2.12 -35.99
C PRO A 598 13.16 -0.98 -35.37
N VAL A 599 14.15 -1.34 -34.55
CA VAL A 599 15.13 -0.42 -33.94
C VAL A 599 16.53 -0.70 -34.45
N ALA A 600 16.93 -1.97 -34.52
CA ALA A 600 18.18 -2.40 -35.15
C ALA A 600 18.06 -3.83 -35.69
N ALA A 601 18.27 -3.99 -36.99
CA ALA A 601 18.42 -5.30 -37.65
C ALA A 601 19.87 -5.82 -37.61
N PHE A 602 20.83 -5.00 -37.18
CA PHE A 602 22.26 -5.32 -37.13
C PHE A 602 22.93 -5.68 -38.48
N ASP A 603 22.27 -5.45 -39.62
CA ASP A 603 22.90 -5.50 -40.95
C ASP A 603 24.11 -4.57 -41.07
N ASP A 604 24.15 -3.50 -40.26
CA ASP A 604 25.24 -2.54 -40.17
C ASP A 604 26.32 -2.91 -39.13
N ALA A 605 26.35 -4.14 -38.60
CA ALA A 605 27.17 -4.60 -37.47
C ALA A 605 28.66 -4.17 -37.45
N ALA A 606 29.28 -3.88 -38.61
CA ALA A 606 30.63 -3.32 -38.71
C ALA A 606 30.77 -1.85 -38.25
N SER A 607 29.67 -1.12 -38.08
CA SER A 607 29.59 0.24 -37.54
C SER A 607 29.59 0.28 -36.00
N TRP A 608 29.21 -0.83 -35.37
CA TRP A 608 28.98 -0.92 -33.93
C TRP A 608 30.30 -1.00 -33.16
N THR A 609 30.33 -0.33 -32.01
CA THR A 609 31.55 -0.18 -31.21
C THR A 609 31.54 -1.08 -29.98
N PHE A 610 32.61 -1.87 -29.82
CA PHE A 610 32.86 -2.66 -28.63
C PHE A 610 33.43 -1.79 -27.51
N ALA A 611 32.94 -2.00 -26.29
CA ALA A 611 33.63 -1.57 -25.08
C ALA A 611 33.44 -2.62 -23.98
N ALA A 612 34.21 -2.55 -22.90
CA ALA A 612 34.06 -3.46 -21.76
C ALA A 612 34.35 -2.75 -20.42
N ALA A 613 33.87 -3.33 -19.34
CA ALA A 613 34.25 -2.99 -17.98
C ALA A 613 34.83 -4.22 -17.29
N ARG A 614 36.12 -4.15 -16.91
CA ARG A 614 36.87 -5.22 -16.23
C ARG A 614 36.88 -6.56 -16.98
N ALA A 615 36.80 -6.49 -18.31
CA ALA A 615 36.72 -7.59 -19.26
C ALA A 615 37.41 -7.19 -20.57
N THR A 616 37.67 -8.14 -21.45
CA THR A 616 38.08 -7.91 -22.86
C THR A 616 37.11 -8.61 -23.81
N GLY A 617 37.24 -8.40 -25.12
CA GLY A 617 36.32 -8.96 -26.10
C GLY A 617 36.35 -8.24 -27.45
N SER A 618 35.34 -8.53 -28.29
CA SER A 618 35.17 -7.92 -29.62
C SER A 618 33.72 -7.98 -30.10
N LEU A 619 33.42 -7.18 -31.12
CA LEU A 619 32.23 -7.31 -31.97
C LEU A 619 32.62 -7.86 -33.34
N ALA A 620 31.70 -8.57 -33.98
CA ALA A 620 31.78 -8.97 -35.38
C ALA A 620 30.40 -9.07 -36.02
N ALA A 621 30.31 -8.84 -37.33
CA ALA A 621 29.15 -9.24 -38.10
C ALA A 621 29.11 -10.78 -38.21
N ALA A 622 27.91 -11.35 -38.09
CA ALA A 622 27.64 -12.78 -38.22
C ALA A 622 26.26 -13.00 -38.85
N PRO A 623 25.92 -14.23 -39.30
CA PRO A 623 24.55 -14.56 -39.65
C PRO A 623 23.63 -14.42 -38.43
N GLY A 624 22.52 -13.68 -38.58
CA GLY A 624 21.46 -13.62 -37.60
C GLY A 624 20.58 -14.88 -37.60
N ARG A 625 19.42 -14.76 -36.98
CA ARG A 625 18.31 -15.70 -37.10
C ARG A 625 17.52 -15.44 -38.39
N GLU A 626 17.33 -14.18 -38.76
CA GLU A 626 16.57 -13.74 -39.95
C GLU A 626 17.25 -12.57 -40.70
N GLY A 627 18.58 -12.59 -40.85
CA GLY A 627 19.31 -11.57 -41.61
C GLY A 627 20.79 -11.45 -41.24
N GLY A 628 21.29 -10.21 -41.19
CA GLY A 628 22.50 -9.88 -40.45
C GLY A 628 22.32 -10.09 -38.94
N GLY A 629 23.42 -10.14 -38.21
CA GLY A 629 23.42 -10.31 -36.76
C GLY A 629 24.72 -9.83 -36.15
N LEU A 630 24.66 -9.35 -34.90
CA LEU A 630 25.82 -8.86 -34.18
C LEU A 630 26.32 -9.93 -33.22
N LYS A 631 27.52 -10.45 -33.48
CA LYS A 631 28.24 -11.33 -32.56
C LYS A 631 29.01 -10.50 -31.55
N LEU A 632 28.80 -10.79 -30.25
CA LEU A 632 29.51 -10.20 -29.12
C LEU A 632 30.29 -11.32 -28.41
N ALA A 633 31.63 -11.26 -28.53
CA ALA A 633 32.55 -12.19 -27.88
C ALA A 633 33.26 -11.49 -26.72
N TYR A 634 33.47 -12.17 -25.59
CA TYR A 634 33.99 -11.55 -24.36
C TYR A 634 34.67 -12.52 -23.41
N ASP A 635 35.57 -11.96 -22.61
CA ASP A 635 36.33 -12.65 -21.58
C ASP A 635 36.06 -12.03 -20.21
N PHE A 636 35.34 -12.80 -19.37
CA PHE A 636 35.01 -12.46 -17.99
C PHE A 636 35.94 -13.12 -16.96
N THR A 637 37.07 -13.69 -17.38
CA THR A 637 38.13 -14.18 -16.47
C THR A 637 39.02 -13.06 -15.90
N GLN A 638 38.96 -11.88 -16.51
CA GLN A 638 39.84 -10.73 -16.25
C GLN A 638 39.64 -10.06 -14.87
N SER A 639 38.59 -10.40 -14.12
CA SER A 639 38.34 -9.86 -12.78
C SER A 639 37.33 -10.71 -12.00
N THR A 640 37.33 -10.63 -10.67
CA THR A 640 36.31 -11.20 -9.78
C THR A 640 35.25 -10.19 -9.34
N ALA A 641 35.38 -8.91 -9.73
CA ALA A 641 34.32 -7.91 -9.55
C ALA A 641 33.17 -8.14 -10.56
N THR A 642 32.21 -7.21 -10.65
CA THR A 642 31.26 -7.20 -11.79
C THR A 642 31.99 -6.91 -13.10
N ARG A 643 31.69 -7.69 -14.15
CA ARG A 643 32.21 -7.53 -15.52
C ARG A 643 31.05 -7.23 -16.47
N ALA A 644 31.34 -6.50 -17.54
CA ALA A 644 30.38 -6.27 -18.61
C ALA A 644 31.06 -6.10 -19.97
N ALA A 645 30.38 -6.53 -21.02
CA ALA A 645 30.77 -6.35 -22.42
C ALA A 645 29.63 -5.62 -23.17
N TYR A 646 29.97 -4.48 -23.79
CA TYR A 646 29.03 -3.51 -24.35
C TYR A 646 29.10 -3.48 -25.88
N ALA A 647 27.93 -3.37 -26.52
CA ALA A 647 27.75 -3.13 -27.94
C ALA A 647 26.99 -1.82 -28.13
N SER A 648 27.66 -0.78 -28.66
CA SER A 648 27.06 0.56 -28.82
C SER A 648 26.90 0.90 -30.30
N PRO A 649 25.73 1.40 -30.75
CA PRO A 649 25.51 1.80 -32.14
C PRO A 649 26.39 3.02 -32.50
N PRO A 650 26.65 3.28 -33.80
CA PRO A 650 27.47 4.40 -34.25
C PRO A 650 26.88 5.78 -33.90
N GLN A 651 25.56 5.85 -33.73
CA GLN A 651 24.81 6.99 -33.20
C GLN A 651 23.65 6.46 -32.34
N GLN A 652 23.24 7.23 -31.33
CA GLN A 652 22.06 6.87 -30.51
C GLN A 652 20.80 6.80 -31.37
N ILE A 653 20.15 5.63 -31.39
CA ILE A 653 18.96 5.38 -32.21
C ILE A 653 17.72 5.89 -31.46
N VAL A 654 17.04 6.90 -32.02
CA VAL A 654 15.78 7.40 -31.47
C VAL A 654 14.67 6.40 -31.75
N VAL A 655 13.93 6.00 -30.72
CA VAL A 655 12.80 5.06 -30.83
C VAL A 655 11.50 5.84 -30.86
N GLU A 656 10.70 5.65 -31.91
CA GLU A 656 9.41 6.31 -32.08
C GLU A 656 8.31 5.73 -31.17
N GLY A 657 7.35 6.59 -30.81
CA GLY A 657 6.19 6.20 -30.01
C GLY A 657 6.50 6.03 -28.52
N GLN A 658 5.71 5.19 -27.85
CA GLN A 658 5.80 4.93 -26.40
C GLN A 658 5.96 3.42 -26.12
N PRO A 659 7.08 2.77 -26.52
CA PRO A 659 7.26 1.34 -26.33
C PRO A 659 7.09 0.90 -24.87
N GLN A 660 6.37 -0.20 -24.67
CA GLN A 660 6.15 -0.81 -23.36
C GLN A 660 7.10 -2.01 -23.12
N ALA A 661 7.69 -2.54 -24.19
CA ALA A 661 8.80 -3.48 -24.15
C ALA A 661 9.69 -3.31 -25.38
N PHE A 662 10.85 -3.98 -25.37
CA PHE A 662 11.67 -4.22 -26.55
C PHE A 662 11.87 -5.72 -26.71
N GLY A 663 11.76 -6.24 -27.93
CA GLY A 663 12.05 -7.64 -28.25
C GLY A 663 13.40 -7.77 -28.96
N LEU A 664 14.14 -8.84 -28.68
CA LEU A 664 15.44 -9.15 -29.28
C LEU A 664 15.61 -10.67 -29.37
N TRP A 665 16.11 -11.19 -30.49
CA TRP A 665 16.59 -12.57 -30.55
C TRP A 665 18.01 -12.65 -29.99
N ILE A 666 18.25 -13.58 -29.06
CA ILE A 666 19.58 -13.83 -28.47
C ILE A 666 19.93 -15.31 -28.63
N HIS A 667 21.07 -15.58 -29.26
CA HIS A 667 21.70 -16.89 -29.29
C HIS A 667 22.70 -17.00 -28.14
N SER A 668 22.38 -17.77 -27.09
CA SER A 668 23.32 -18.02 -25.99
C SER A 668 23.94 -19.42 -26.05
N SER A 669 25.02 -19.60 -25.29
CA SER A 669 25.61 -20.89 -24.95
C SER A 669 25.05 -21.48 -23.65
N GLY A 670 24.40 -20.67 -22.80
CA GLY A 670 23.82 -21.09 -21.52
C GLY A 670 24.73 -20.92 -20.30
N LYS A 671 25.84 -20.17 -20.41
CA LYS A 671 26.81 -19.99 -19.30
C LYS A 671 26.31 -19.11 -18.16
N GLY A 672 25.26 -18.31 -18.37
CA GLY A 672 24.66 -17.46 -17.36
C GLY A 672 25.30 -16.06 -17.29
N GLU A 673 24.81 -15.16 -18.13
CA GLU A 673 25.06 -13.71 -18.00
C GLU A 673 23.73 -12.94 -18.05
N TRP A 674 23.70 -11.71 -17.53
CA TRP A 674 22.53 -10.84 -17.59
C TRP A 674 22.55 -9.96 -18.85
N PRO A 675 21.63 -10.14 -19.82
CA PRO A 675 21.48 -9.24 -20.96
C PRO A 675 20.78 -7.95 -20.51
N SER A 676 21.13 -6.82 -21.13
CA SER A 676 20.53 -5.53 -20.81
C SER A 676 20.56 -4.58 -22.00
N LEU A 677 19.51 -3.78 -22.14
CA LEU A 677 19.45 -2.62 -23.03
C LEU A 677 19.54 -1.36 -22.18
N GLU A 678 20.36 -0.40 -22.58
CA GLU A 678 20.41 0.91 -21.96
C GLU A 678 19.96 1.98 -22.94
N PHE A 679 19.04 2.83 -22.50
CA PHE A 679 18.53 3.98 -23.24
C PHE A 679 18.81 5.27 -22.47
N TYR A 680 18.83 6.40 -23.17
CA TYR A 680 18.48 7.69 -22.56
C TYR A 680 17.02 8.01 -22.85
N ASP A 681 16.32 8.60 -21.87
CA ASP A 681 14.96 9.09 -22.05
C ASP A 681 14.93 10.56 -22.52
N ALA A 682 13.73 11.14 -22.67
CA ALA A 682 13.55 12.52 -23.14
C ALA A 682 14.05 13.59 -22.15
N THR A 683 14.20 13.26 -20.86
CA THR A 683 14.84 14.13 -19.85
C THR A 683 16.37 13.98 -19.85
N GLY A 684 16.88 12.92 -20.45
CA GLY A 684 18.30 12.57 -20.49
C GLY A 684 18.75 11.60 -19.40
N GLN A 685 17.83 11.08 -18.56
CA GLN A 685 18.16 10.03 -17.59
C GLN A 685 18.42 8.69 -18.30
N SER A 686 19.28 7.86 -17.69
CA SER A 686 19.57 6.51 -18.21
C SER A 686 18.55 5.50 -17.70
N GLN A 687 17.96 4.74 -18.63
CA GLN A 687 16.97 3.71 -18.38
C GLN A 687 17.56 2.35 -18.78
N ILE A 688 17.81 1.47 -17.80
CA ILE A 688 18.42 0.14 -18.01
C ILE A 688 17.34 -0.93 -17.92
N LEU A 689 17.00 -1.51 -19.07
CA LEU A 689 16.05 -2.63 -19.16
C LEU A 689 16.84 -3.95 -19.08
N ARG A 690 16.49 -4.81 -18.14
CA ARG A 690 17.17 -6.11 -17.93
C ARG A 690 16.32 -7.25 -18.47
N GLY A 691 16.95 -8.17 -19.20
CA GLY A 691 16.32 -9.42 -19.63
C GLY A 691 16.58 -10.56 -18.62
N PRO A 692 16.08 -11.78 -18.88
CA PRO A 692 16.36 -12.95 -18.06
C PRO A 692 17.82 -13.39 -18.19
N TYR A 693 18.37 -13.97 -17.13
CA TYR A 693 19.72 -14.55 -17.10
C TYR A 693 19.86 -15.65 -18.15
N LEU A 694 20.95 -15.64 -18.94
CA LEU A 694 21.12 -16.50 -20.11
C LEU A 694 21.46 -17.97 -19.74
N THR A 695 20.46 -18.73 -19.31
CA THR A 695 20.59 -20.15 -18.89
C THR A 695 20.23 -21.17 -19.98
N TRP A 696 20.02 -20.75 -21.22
CA TRP A 696 19.64 -21.61 -22.35
C TRP A 696 20.74 -21.64 -23.43
N THR A 697 20.74 -22.69 -24.24
CA THR A 697 21.60 -22.79 -25.43
C THR A 697 20.75 -22.62 -26.70
N GLY A 698 21.23 -21.83 -27.66
CA GLY A 698 20.53 -21.54 -28.92
C GLY A 698 19.78 -20.22 -28.94
N TRP A 699 19.05 -19.96 -30.04
CA TRP A 699 18.22 -18.77 -30.23
C TRP A 699 16.96 -18.80 -29.37
N GLN A 700 16.73 -17.75 -28.58
CA GLN A 700 15.45 -17.47 -27.90
C GLN A 700 15.08 -15.99 -28.08
N TYR A 701 13.78 -15.69 -28.14
CA TYR A 701 13.29 -14.32 -28.11
C TYR A 701 13.26 -13.83 -26.67
N VAL A 702 13.75 -12.62 -26.44
CA VAL A 702 13.86 -11.98 -25.14
C VAL A 702 13.13 -10.65 -25.20
N GLU A 703 12.16 -10.48 -24.30
CA GLU A 703 11.49 -9.20 -24.10
C GLU A 703 12.06 -8.46 -22.88
N PHE A 704 12.28 -7.17 -23.05
CA PHE A 704 12.79 -6.23 -22.06
C PHE A 704 11.69 -5.21 -21.77
N ALA A 705 10.97 -5.35 -20.66
CA ALA A 705 9.90 -4.43 -20.28
C ALA A 705 10.44 -3.01 -20.01
N VAL A 706 9.68 -1.99 -20.43
CA VAL A 706 9.94 -0.58 -20.14
C VAL A 706 9.21 -0.19 -18.85
N PRO A 707 9.89 0.33 -17.81
CA PRO A 707 9.25 0.78 -16.59
C PRO A 707 8.19 1.87 -16.81
N ALA A 708 7.22 1.93 -15.90
CA ALA A 708 6.35 3.09 -15.78
C ALA A 708 7.17 4.36 -15.42
N GLY A 709 6.67 5.53 -15.84
CA GLY A 709 7.32 6.83 -15.59
C GLY A 709 8.37 7.26 -16.62
N VAL A 710 8.80 6.38 -17.51
CA VAL A 710 9.75 6.69 -18.59
C VAL A 710 9.22 7.78 -19.53
N SER A 711 10.06 8.79 -19.80
CA SER A 711 9.73 9.92 -20.68
C SER A 711 10.16 9.68 -22.13
N TYR A 712 9.22 9.67 -23.07
CA TYR A 712 9.48 9.35 -24.49
C TYR A 712 9.78 10.60 -25.33
N PRO A 713 10.58 10.50 -26.43
CA PRO A 713 11.15 9.28 -27.01
C PRO A 713 12.38 8.75 -26.27
N LEU A 714 12.55 7.42 -26.29
CA LEU A 714 13.77 6.75 -25.85
C LEU A 714 14.86 6.83 -26.93
N LYS A 715 16.12 6.77 -26.52
CA LYS A 715 17.30 6.79 -27.39
C LYS A 715 18.24 5.66 -27.00
N LEU A 716 18.43 4.66 -27.86
CA LEU A 716 19.27 3.51 -27.56
C LEU A 716 20.73 3.96 -27.36
N ARG A 717 21.28 3.71 -26.17
CA ARG A 717 22.69 3.97 -25.83
C ARG A 717 23.56 2.78 -26.17
N ARG A 718 23.14 1.56 -25.80
CA ARG A 718 23.87 0.29 -26.02
C ARG A 718 23.04 -0.94 -25.63
N PHE A 719 23.38 -2.09 -26.23
CA PHE A 719 23.12 -3.41 -25.64
C PHE A 719 24.34 -3.85 -24.84
N TYR A 720 24.18 -4.68 -23.80
CA TYR A 720 25.30 -5.30 -23.10
C TYR A 720 24.93 -6.59 -22.36
N VAL A 721 25.95 -7.37 -22.02
CA VAL A 721 25.87 -8.47 -21.05
C VAL A 721 26.76 -8.20 -19.85
N ALA A 722 26.36 -8.69 -18.67
CA ALA A 722 27.13 -8.57 -17.44
C ALA A 722 27.09 -9.84 -16.58
N GLU A 723 28.21 -10.14 -15.90
CA GLU A 723 28.28 -11.12 -14.82
C GLU A 723 28.70 -10.42 -13.52
N THR A 724 27.97 -10.75 -12.46
CA THR A 724 28.07 -10.23 -11.09
C THR A 724 28.66 -11.23 -10.10
N LYS A 725 28.62 -12.53 -10.41
CA LYS A 725 29.21 -13.60 -9.58
C LYS A 725 30.73 -13.53 -9.62
N ALA A 726 31.37 -13.61 -8.45
CA ALA A 726 32.82 -13.48 -8.31
C ALA A 726 33.58 -14.80 -8.56
N ASP A 727 32.89 -15.93 -8.44
CA ASP A 727 33.35 -17.31 -8.61
C ASP A 727 33.13 -17.84 -10.03
N ALA A 728 32.07 -17.40 -10.72
CA ALA A 728 31.91 -17.63 -12.15
C ALA A 728 33.04 -16.95 -12.92
N SER A 729 33.81 -17.68 -13.72
CA SER A 729 34.95 -17.15 -14.49
C SER A 729 35.09 -17.90 -15.81
N TYR A 730 34.87 -17.21 -16.94
CA TYR A 730 34.78 -17.85 -18.25
C TYR A 730 34.95 -16.85 -19.42
N THR A 731 35.27 -17.38 -20.60
CA THR A 731 35.08 -16.73 -21.91
C THR A 731 33.78 -17.18 -22.55
N ASN A 732 33.11 -16.32 -23.32
CA ASN A 732 31.86 -16.66 -24.01
C ASN A 732 31.66 -15.84 -25.29
N GLU A 733 30.69 -16.26 -26.10
CA GLU A 733 30.15 -15.47 -27.20
C GLU A 733 28.64 -15.65 -27.29
N ILE A 734 27.96 -14.59 -27.70
CA ILE A 734 26.53 -14.61 -28.05
C ILE A 734 26.32 -13.93 -29.39
N LEU A 735 25.19 -14.20 -30.04
CA LEU A 735 24.71 -13.43 -31.18
C LEU A 735 23.40 -12.75 -30.82
N ILE A 736 23.19 -11.53 -31.32
CA ILE A 736 21.92 -10.82 -31.21
C ILE A 736 21.41 -10.41 -32.59
N ASP A 737 20.08 -10.43 -32.75
CA ASP A 737 19.38 -10.14 -34.01
C ASP A 737 17.99 -9.53 -33.73
N GLY A 738 17.50 -8.68 -34.64
CA GLY A 738 16.12 -8.21 -34.67
C GLY A 738 15.67 -7.45 -33.43
N LEU A 739 16.36 -6.35 -33.07
CA LEU A 739 15.90 -5.47 -31.99
C LEU A 739 14.66 -4.69 -32.48
N VAL A 740 13.52 -4.93 -31.84
CA VAL A 740 12.24 -4.28 -32.11
C VAL A 740 11.69 -3.59 -30.86
N ALA A 741 10.99 -2.48 -31.05
CA ALA A 741 10.23 -1.79 -30.02
C ALA A 741 8.77 -2.26 -30.07
N LYS A 742 8.23 -2.72 -28.94
CA LYS A 742 6.82 -3.11 -28.78
C LYS A 742 5.99 -1.87 -28.49
N VAL A 743 5.50 -1.20 -29.53
CA VAL A 743 4.80 0.09 -29.41
C VAL A 743 3.29 -0.12 -29.41
N PRO A 744 2.55 0.27 -28.36
CA PRO A 744 1.09 0.17 -28.36
C PRO A 744 0.50 1.16 -29.37
N PRO A 745 -0.59 0.82 -30.08
CA PRO A 745 -1.26 1.74 -30.99
C PRO A 745 -1.65 3.05 -30.29
N SER A 746 -1.45 4.19 -30.96
CA SER A 746 -1.66 5.51 -30.35
C SER A 746 -3.15 5.87 -30.24
N VAL A 747 -3.55 6.36 -29.06
CA VAL A 747 -4.89 6.89 -28.79
C VAL A 747 -4.81 8.37 -28.44
N GLU A 748 -5.57 9.21 -29.16
CA GLU A 748 -5.74 10.61 -28.77
C GLU A 748 -6.52 10.68 -27.44
N THR A 749 -5.92 11.33 -26.45
CA THR A 749 -6.54 11.54 -25.13
C THR A 749 -7.00 12.98 -24.98
N PRO A 750 -8.25 13.23 -24.53
CA PRO A 750 -8.66 14.57 -24.13
C PRO A 750 -7.77 15.04 -22.98
N GLN A 751 -7.14 16.21 -23.11
CA GLN A 751 -6.40 16.78 -21.98
C GLN A 751 -7.36 17.01 -20.79
N PRO A 752 -7.02 16.54 -19.57
CA PRO A 752 -7.83 16.80 -18.39
C PRO A 752 -8.05 18.29 -18.17
N ALA A 753 -9.29 18.69 -17.86
CA ALA A 753 -9.57 20.05 -17.48
C ALA A 753 -8.84 20.39 -16.17
N LYS A 754 -7.96 21.40 -16.22
CA LYS A 754 -7.24 21.89 -15.03
C LYS A 754 -8.22 22.40 -13.99
N VAL A 755 -8.04 21.95 -12.76
CA VAL A 755 -8.81 22.40 -11.60
C VAL A 755 -7.93 23.38 -10.84
N ALA A 756 -8.34 24.63 -10.75
CA ALA A 756 -7.67 25.61 -9.91
C ALA A 756 -8.05 25.37 -8.44
N ASP A 757 -7.08 25.09 -7.57
CA ASP A 757 -7.39 24.97 -6.13
C ASP A 757 -7.53 26.35 -5.46
N PRO A 758 -8.57 26.58 -4.62
CA PRO A 758 -8.75 27.82 -3.87
C PRO A 758 -7.62 28.21 -2.90
N VAL A 759 -6.62 27.34 -2.66
CA VAL A 759 -5.39 27.73 -1.95
C VAL A 759 -4.56 28.71 -2.79
N VAL A 760 -4.56 28.62 -4.12
CA VAL A 760 -3.91 29.61 -4.98
C VAL A 760 -4.79 30.85 -5.07
N ARG A 761 -4.27 31.99 -4.59
CA ARG A 761 -4.98 33.28 -4.55
C ARG A 761 -4.27 34.31 -5.42
N GLU A 762 -5.02 35.23 -6.02
CA GLU A 762 -4.45 36.39 -6.74
C GLU A 762 -3.53 37.23 -5.84
N GLN A 763 -3.88 37.33 -4.55
CA GLN A 763 -3.14 38.04 -3.52
C GLN A 763 -3.37 37.43 -2.13
N VAL A 764 -2.46 37.74 -1.21
CA VAL A 764 -2.50 37.33 0.20
C VAL A 764 -2.16 38.50 1.15
N ALA A 765 -2.13 39.73 0.65
CA ALA A 765 -1.72 40.94 1.39
C ALA A 765 -2.78 41.43 2.39
N ASP A 766 -4.00 40.92 2.27
CA ASP A 766 -5.18 41.13 3.10
C ASP A 766 -5.29 40.13 4.27
N MET A 767 -4.44 39.10 4.31
CA MET A 767 -4.45 38.08 5.37
C MET A 767 -3.60 38.53 6.58
N PRO A 768 -3.99 38.20 7.84
CA PRO A 768 -3.38 38.75 9.07
C PRO A 768 -1.85 38.66 9.20
N TRP A 769 -1.23 37.60 8.68
CA TRP A 769 0.23 37.48 8.61
C TRP A 769 0.66 36.58 7.46
N ARG A 770 1.96 36.60 7.12
CA ARG A 770 2.48 36.00 5.89
C ARG A 770 3.83 35.32 6.10
N PHE A 771 4.11 34.26 5.34
CA PHE A 771 5.44 33.64 5.23
C PHE A 771 5.80 33.44 3.75
N ALA A 772 7.05 33.12 3.44
CA ALA A 772 7.48 32.81 2.06
C ALA A 772 8.04 31.38 1.97
N VAL A 773 7.94 30.77 0.78
CA VAL A 773 8.56 29.48 0.45
C VAL A 773 9.38 29.62 -0.83
N MET A 774 10.61 29.08 -0.80
CA MET A 774 11.45 28.84 -1.97
C MET A 774 11.97 27.40 -1.93
N SER A 775 12.37 26.85 -3.07
CA SER A 775 12.97 25.52 -3.18
C SER A 775 13.77 25.40 -4.47
N ASP A 776 14.53 24.32 -4.64
CA ASP A 776 15.06 23.92 -5.94
C ASP A 776 15.87 25.05 -6.65
N ALA A 777 16.84 25.59 -5.91
CA ALA A 777 17.88 26.43 -6.50
C ALA A 777 18.96 25.58 -7.17
N GLN A 778 19.49 24.56 -6.48
CA GLN A 778 20.58 23.68 -6.94
C GLN A 778 21.81 24.43 -7.50
N PHE A 779 22.46 25.25 -6.67
CA PHE A 779 23.76 25.84 -7.01
C PHE A 779 24.95 25.08 -6.42
N VAL A 780 26.15 25.32 -6.98
CA VAL A 780 27.43 24.74 -6.54
C VAL A 780 28.48 25.82 -6.26
N ALA A 781 29.32 25.59 -5.25
CA ALA A 781 30.37 26.51 -4.83
C ALA A 781 31.55 26.63 -5.82
N ARG A 782 31.69 25.69 -6.75
CA ARG A 782 32.66 25.78 -7.86
C ARG A 782 32.25 26.77 -8.97
N ASP A 783 30.98 27.19 -9.01
CA ASP A 783 30.47 28.22 -9.94
C ASP A 783 29.59 29.23 -9.19
N PRO A 784 30.19 30.05 -8.30
CA PRO A 784 29.47 30.98 -7.43
C PRO A 784 28.87 32.17 -8.19
N ASP A 785 29.28 32.37 -9.46
CA ASP A 785 28.82 33.42 -10.36
C ASP A 785 27.95 32.86 -11.51
N SER A 786 27.34 31.69 -11.31
CA SER A 786 26.38 31.08 -12.23
C SER A 786 25.06 31.87 -12.32
N ASP A 787 24.30 31.66 -13.42
CA ASP A 787 22.92 32.17 -13.52
C ASP A 787 21.99 31.58 -12.46
N ILE A 788 22.30 30.38 -11.97
CA ILE A 788 21.55 29.74 -10.88
C ILE A 788 21.73 30.51 -9.57
N VAL A 789 22.98 30.88 -9.21
CA VAL A 789 23.22 31.75 -8.03
C VAL A 789 22.60 33.13 -8.22
N ARG A 790 22.63 33.70 -9.43
CA ARG A 790 21.91 34.97 -9.74
C ARG A 790 20.40 34.85 -9.48
N ASN A 791 19.76 33.75 -9.91
CA ASN A 791 18.33 33.51 -9.70
C ASN A 791 17.98 33.24 -8.21
N ALA A 792 18.83 32.51 -7.49
CA ALA A 792 18.66 32.28 -6.06
C ALA A 792 18.74 33.60 -5.26
N ARG A 793 19.75 34.43 -5.55
CA ARG A 793 19.89 35.78 -4.96
C ARG A 793 18.72 36.70 -5.32
N ARG A 794 18.24 36.64 -6.57
CA ARG A 794 17.02 37.35 -7.01
C ARG A 794 15.81 36.94 -6.17
N THR A 795 15.57 35.64 -6.00
CA THR A 795 14.47 35.13 -5.16
C THR A 795 14.55 35.69 -3.75
N LEU A 796 15.72 35.62 -3.10
CA LEU A 796 15.90 36.11 -1.73
C LEU A 796 15.63 37.61 -1.59
N ARG A 797 16.01 38.43 -2.57
CA ARG A 797 15.70 39.86 -2.62
C ARG A 797 14.21 40.13 -2.80
N GLU A 798 13.54 39.42 -3.71
CA GLU A 798 12.10 39.55 -3.94
C GLU A 798 11.28 39.11 -2.70
N VAL A 799 11.71 38.03 -2.04
CA VAL A 799 11.17 37.54 -0.75
C VAL A 799 11.30 38.62 0.33
N LYS A 800 12.52 39.15 0.55
CA LYS A 800 12.77 40.19 1.56
C LYS A 800 11.95 41.46 1.29
N ALA A 801 11.84 41.86 0.02
CA ALA A 801 11.03 43.02 -0.40
C ALA A 801 9.52 42.85 -0.10
N ALA A 802 8.98 41.63 -0.13
CA ALA A 802 7.58 41.35 0.19
C ALA A 802 7.26 41.38 1.70
N LYS A 803 8.28 41.36 2.56
CA LYS A 803 8.20 41.41 4.03
C LYS A 803 7.34 40.31 4.67
N PRO A 804 7.60 39.02 4.40
CA PRO A 804 7.06 37.91 5.20
C PRO A 804 7.62 37.95 6.64
N ASP A 805 6.96 37.24 7.56
CA ASP A 805 7.42 37.05 8.94
C ASP A 805 8.67 36.16 9.01
N PHE A 806 8.77 35.17 8.11
CA PHE A 806 9.91 34.27 7.92
C PHE A 806 9.90 33.64 6.51
N LEU A 807 11.02 33.04 6.12
CA LEU A 807 11.20 32.24 4.91
C LEU A 807 11.30 30.74 5.27
N LEU A 808 10.75 29.88 4.42
CA LEU A 808 10.98 28.45 4.40
C LEU A 808 11.72 28.08 3.12
N ILE A 809 12.84 27.36 3.26
CA ILE A 809 13.63 26.83 2.15
C ILE A 809 13.36 25.33 2.12
N ASN A 810 12.52 24.87 1.19
CA ASN A 810 12.03 23.48 1.15
C ASN A 810 12.91 22.61 0.23
N GLY A 811 14.17 22.41 0.62
CA GLY A 811 15.14 21.55 -0.05
C GLY A 811 15.71 22.07 -1.37
N ASP A 812 16.77 21.37 -1.79
CA ASP A 812 17.50 21.57 -3.04
C ASP A 812 17.99 23.02 -3.25
N LEU A 813 18.54 23.64 -2.20
CA LEU A 813 19.21 24.94 -2.34
C LEU A 813 20.60 24.76 -2.95
N VAL A 814 21.31 23.71 -2.54
CA VAL A 814 22.59 23.26 -3.12
C VAL A 814 22.36 22.07 -4.07
N ASP A 815 23.37 21.72 -4.88
CA ASP A 815 23.28 20.60 -5.84
C ASP A 815 23.99 19.31 -5.36
N GLU A 816 25.17 19.42 -4.73
CA GLU A 816 26.07 18.27 -4.48
C GLU A 816 26.36 17.98 -3.00
N ALA A 817 25.82 18.76 -2.06
CA ALA A 817 26.03 18.62 -0.61
C ALA A 817 27.50 18.70 -0.14
N SER A 818 28.39 19.38 -0.88
CA SER A 818 29.76 19.61 -0.40
C SER A 818 29.78 20.62 0.77
N PRO A 819 30.76 20.54 1.69
CA PRO A 819 30.97 21.57 2.71
C PRO A 819 31.10 22.98 2.13
N GLU A 820 31.71 23.09 0.95
CA GLU A 820 31.86 24.33 0.18
C GLU A 820 30.50 24.87 -0.31
N ASP A 821 29.60 24.02 -0.82
CA ASP A 821 28.25 24.41 -1.23
C ASP A 821 27.45 24.97 -0.04
N PHE A 822 27.50 24.30 1.11
CA PHE A 822 26.84 24.77 2.32
C PHE A 822 27.44 26.07 2.86
N ALA A 823 28.77 26.26 2.75
CA ALA A 823 29.44 27.51 3.09
C ALA A 823 29.06 28.66 2.14
N LEU A 824 28.89 28.39 0.84
CA LEU A 824 28.34 29.36 -0.11
C LEU A 824 26.87 29.67 0.19
N ALA A 825 26.04 28.65 0.45
CA ALA A 825 24.62 28.82 0.78
C ALA A 825 24.43 29.67 2.03
N LYS A 826 25.20 29.41 3.09
CA LYS A 826 25.18 30.21 4.32
C LYS A 826 25.53 31.67 4.04
N ARG A 827 26.59 31.91 3.23
CA ARG A 827 27.02 33.26 2.82
C ARG A 827 25.95 33.99 2.00
N ILE A 828 25.34 33.35 1.02
CA ILE A 828 24.26 33.91 0.21
C ILE A 828 23.07 34.32 1.10
N LEU A 829 22.67 33.45 2.04
CA LEU A 829 21.58 33.74 2.96
C LEU A 829 21.90 34.92 3.90
N ASP A 830 23.11 34.98 4.44
CA ASP A 830 23.54 36.09 5.31
C ASP A 830 23.66 37.42 4.55
N GLU A 831 24.17 37.41 3.32
CA GLU A 831 24.30 38.60 2.46
C GLU A 831 22.94 39.16 2.01
N GLU A 832 22.03 38.31 1.52
CA GLU A 832 20.75 38.76 0.95
C GLU A 832 19.69 39.03 2.03
N LEU A 833 19.65 38.21 3.09
CA LEU A 833 18.68 38.37 4.18
C LEU A 833 19.18 39.34 5.27
N GLY A 834 20.49 39.48 5.46
CA GLY A 834 21.09 40.43 6.41
C GLY A 834 20.77 40.16 7.89
N GLY A 835 20.31 38.95 8.22
CA GLY A 835 19.76 38.61 9.55
C GLY A 835 18.40 39.24 9.88
N GLU A 836 17.87 40.12 9.03
CA GLU A 836 16.56 40.79 9.23
C GLU A 836 15.39 39.82 9.08
N LEU A 837 15.49 38.88 8.13
CA LEU A 837 14.47 37.86 7.88
C LEU A 837 14.97 36.50 8.37
N LYS A 838 14.22 35.89 9.30
CA LYS A 838 14.47 34.51 9.75
C LYS A 838 14.16 33.52 8.63
N TYR A 839 14.95 32.46 8.54
CA TYR A 839 14.68 31.33 7.65
C TYR A 839 14.70 30.00 8.40
N HIS A 840 13.91 29.04 7.91
CA HIS A 840 14.02 27.62 8.25
C HIS A 840 14.36 26.87 6.97
N TYR A 841 15.33 25.96 7.04
CA TYR A 841 15.81 25.20 5.89
C TYR A 841 15.55 23.71 6.15
N ILE A 842 14.78 23.11 5.26
CA ILE A 842 14.45 21.69 5.23
C ILE A 842 15.35 21.05 4.16
N PRO A 843 16.01 19.90 4.40
CA PRO A 843 16.83 19.26 3.38
C PRO A 843 15.98 18.54 2.32
N GLY A 844 16.35 18.73 1.06
CA GLY A 844 15.96 17.93 -0.09
C GLY A 844 16.99 16.84 -0.37
N ASN A 845 16.90 16.21 -1.54
CA ASN A 845 17.80 15.10 -1.88
C ASN A 845 19.15 15.58 -2.44
N HIS A 846 19.25 16.82 -2.91
CA HIS A 846 20.54 17.40 -3.31
C HIS A 846 21.39 17.81 -2.09
N GLU A 847 20.78 18.00 -0.91
CA GLU A 847 21.49 18.11 0.38
C GLU A 847 22.12 16.80 0.89
N VAL A 848 21.97 15.67 0.17
CA VAL A 848 22.68 14.41 0.43
C VAL A 848 23.24 13.73 -0.83
N MET A 849 23.24 14.40 -1.99
CA MET A 849 23.58 13.74 -3.27
C MET A 849 25.05 13.32 -3.36
N GLY A 850 25.98 14.20 -2.97
CA GLY A 850 27.43 13.91 -2.92
C GLY A 850 28.02 13.84 -1.51
N GLY A 851 27.19 13.98 -0.46
CA GLY A 851 27.62 14.16 0.92
C GLY A 851 26.75 13.47 1.96
N GLN A 852 27.19 13.47 3.22
CA GLN A 852 26.40 12.96 4.34
C GLN A 852 25.52 14.07 4.92
N ILE A 853 24.33 13.71 5.39
CA ILE A 853 23.36 14.63 6.01
C ILE A 853 23.93 15.38 7.23
N ASP A 854 24.96 14.83 7.88
CA ASP A 854 25.61 15.48 9.01
C ASP A 854 26.40 16.74 8.61
N THR A 855 26.81 16.88 7.34
CA THR A 855 27.37 18.13 6.80
C THR A 855 26.31 19.24 6.76
N PHE A 856 25.07 18.92 6.34
CA PHE A 856 23.93 19.84 6.43
C PHE A 856 23.65 20.23 7.89
N LYS A 857 23.61 19.24 8.80
CA LYS A 857 23.36 19.49 10.24
C LYS A 857 24.41 20.42 10.86
N ALA A 858 25.68 20.25 10.51
CA ALA A 858 26.75 21.12 10.98
C ALA A 858 26.61 22.59 10.52
N ALA A 859 25.94 22.83 9.39
CA ALA A 859 25.73 24.17 8.83
C ALA A 859 24.37 24.81 9.18
N PHE A 860 23.30 24.01 9.36
CA PHE A 860 21.92 24.49 9.48
C PHE A 860 21.08 23.86 10.62
N GLY A 861 21.66 22.94 11.39
CA GLY A 861 21.01 22.25 12.52
C GLY A 861 20.05 21.13 12.11
N ASP A 862 19.13 20.78 12.99
CA ASP A 862 18.29 19.57 12.88
C ASP A 862 17.46 19.51 11.60
N THR A 863 17.45 18.35 10.94
CA THR A 863 16.83 18.17 9.62
C THR A 863 15.30 18.14 9.65
N TYR A 864 14.72 17.79 10.80
CA TYR A 864 13.31 17.89 11.10
C TYR A 864 13.09 18.61 12.44
N ARG A 865 11.97 19.32 12.59
CA ARG A 865 11.63 20.12 13.77
C ARG A 865 10.17 20.60 13.75
N SER A 866 9.69 21.11 14.89
CA SER A 866 8.36 21.71 15.01
C SER A 866 8.39 23.05 15.75
N PHE A 867 7.62 24.05 15.31
CA PHE A 867 7.53 25.35 15.97
C PHE A 867 6.17 26.02 15.74
N ASP A 868 5.75 26.88 16.67
CA ASP A 868 4.47 27.59 16.59
C ASP A 868 4.66 29.06 16.20
N HIS A 869 3.81 29.56 15.30
CA HIS A 869 3.77 30.97 14.92
C HIS A 869 2.34 31.44 14.72
N LYS A 870 1.93 32.47 15.50
CA LYS A 870 0.63 33.15 15.39
C LYS A 870 -0.59 32.23 15.23
N GLY A 871 -0.61 31.11 15.98
CA GLY A 871 -1.71 30.14 16.01
C GLY A 871 -1.60 28.98 15.01
N THR A 872 -0.50 28.87 14.27
CA THR A 872 -0.21 27.74 13.38
C THR A 872 1.03 26.98 13.87
N ARG A 873 0.93 25.65 14.01
CA ARG A 873 2.06 24.75 14.26
C ARG A 873 2.68 24.30 12.94
N PHE A 874 3.94 24.63 12.73
CA PHE A 874 4.75 24.15 11.61
C PHE A 874 5.48 22.88 12.03
N ILE A 875 5.49 21.88 11.14
CA ILE A 875 6.21 20.61 11.30
C ILE A 875 7.01 20.39 10.01
N THR A 876 8.33 20.44 10.10
CA THR A 876 9.23 20.22 8.95
C THR A 876 9.88 18.85 9.07
N LEU A 877 9.88 18.05 8.00
CA LEU A 877 10.41 16.68 7.96
C LEU A 877 11.49 16.51 6.89
N ASP A 878 12.43 15.61 7.14
CA ASP A 878 13.56 15.23 6.31
C ASP A 878 13.17 14.11 5.33
N THR A 879 13.04 14.43 4.05
CA THR A 879 12.85 13.46 2.96
C THR A 879 14.06 13.42 2.03
N SER A 880 15.25 13.76 2.52
CA SER A 880 16.48 13.80 1.72
C SER A 880 16.80 12.46 1.04
N ARG A 881 16.38 11.34 1.63
CA ARG A 881 16.50 9.99 1.07
C ARG A 881 15.20 9.47 0.42
N LEU A 882 14.43 10.36 -0.22
CA LEU A 882 13.21 10.08 -1.02
C LEU A 882 12.05 9.36 -0.26
N THR A 883 12.18 9.25 1.06
CA THR A 883 11.27 8.56 2.00
C THR A 883 11.40 9.23 3.37
N LEU A 884 10.34 9.19 4.18
CA LEU A 884 10.34 9.69 5.55
C LEU A 884 11.17 8.79 6.47
N ARG A 885 11.07 7.47 6.37
CA ARG A 885 11.91 6.54 7.13
C ARG A 885 13.40 6.67 6.77
N GLY A 886 13.72 7.18 5.58
CA GLY A 886 15.08 7.50 5.16
C GLY A 886 15.76 8.59 6.00
N GLY A 887 14.98 9.54 6.56
CA GLY A 887 15.43 10.51 7.57
C GLY A 887 15.37 10.00 9.02
N GLY A 888 14.83 8.80 9.24
CA GLY A 888 14.68 8.14 10.55
C GLY A 888 13.22 8.06 11.02
N PHE A 889 12.89 7.03 11.81
CA PHE A 889 11.53 6.81 12.32
C PHE A 889 11.06 7.87 13.32
N GLU A 890 11.98 8.44 14.10
CA GLU A 890 11.72 9.47 15.12
C GLU A 890 10.93 10.67 14.59
N GLN A 891 11.08 11.03 13.31
CA GLN A 891 10.33 12.16 12.74
C GLN A 891 8.87 11.82 12.39
N ILE A 892 8.56 10.53 12.15
CA ILE A 892 7.20 10.04 11.93
C ILE A 892 6.47 9.96 13.29
N ALA A 893 7.17 9.49 14.33
CA ALA A 893 6.73 9.58 15.72
C ALA A 893 6.50 11.05 16.14
N LEU A 894 7.42 11.96 15.81
CA LEU A 894 7.28 13.41 16.03
C LEU A 894 6.04 13.97 15.30
N LEU A 895 5.81 13.61 14.03
CA LEU A 895 4.65 14.08 13.28
C LEU A 895 3.35 13.69 13.99
N ARG A 896 3.18 12.41 14.38
CA ARG A 896 2.03 11.92 15.15
C ARG A 896 1.85 12.74 16.43
N ALA A 897 2.88 12.76 17.27
CA ALA A 897 2.85 13.42 18.58
C ALA A 897 2.63 14.94 18.49
N GLN A 898 3.04 15.61 17.41
CA GLN A 898 2.80 17.04 17.20
C GLN A 898 1.40 17.34 16.66
N LEU A 899 0.80 16.43 15.87
CA LEU A 899 -0.61 16.50 15.49
C LEU A 899 -1.51 16.26 16.72
N ASP A 900 -1.20 15.30 17.58
CA ASP A 900 -1.94 15.07 18.83
C ASP A 900 -1.88 16.28 19.76
N LYS A 901 -0.68 16.80 20.02
CA LYS A 901 -0.51 18.04 20.80
C LYS A 901 -1.23 19.22 20.14
N ALA A 902 -1.25 19.31 18.81
CA ALA A 902 -1.98 20.36 18.09
C ALA A 902 -3.50 20.17 18.11
N ALA A 903 -4.02 18.98 18.39
CA ALA A 903 -5.45 18.73 18.53
C ALA A 903 -5.96 19.31 19.85
N GLU A 904 -5.26 19.01 20.95
CA GLU A 904 -5.61 19.45 22.30
C GLU A 904 -5.32 20.94 22.55
N ASP A 905 -4.21 21.47 22.02
CA ASP A 905 -3.74 22.83 22.27
C ASP A 905 -4.66 23.90 21.63
N ARG A 906 -5.39 24.63 22.48
CA ARG A 906 -6.29 25.73 22.07
C ARG A 906 -5.59 26.98 21.53
N SER A 907 -4.28 27.12 21.72
CA SER A 907 -3.52 28.21 21.09
C SER A 907 -3.20 27.92 19.62
N VAL A 908 -3.26 26.64 19.21
CA VAL A 908 -3.05 26.20 17.83
C VAL A 908 -4.40 25.98 17.14
N GLY A 909 -4.69 26.82 16.14
CA GLY A 909 -5.86 26.71 15.26
C GLY A 909 -5.60 25.96 13.95
N SER A 910 -4.33 25.80 13.56
CA SER A 910 -3.94 25.10 12.33
C SER A 910 -2.58 24.39 12.42
N VAL A 911 -2.35 23.42 11.55
CA VAL A 911 -1.05 22.76 11.30
C VAL A 911 -0.60 22.92 9.85
N ALA A 912 0.71 23.07 9.64
CA ALA A 912 1.35 23.03 8.32
C ALA A 912 2.50 22.02 8.34
N VAL A 913 2.43 20.98 7.51
CA VAL A 913 3.49 19.99 7.35
C VAL A 913 4.27 20.30 6.08
N LEU A 914 5.61 20.30 6.18
CA LEU A 914 6.51 20.55 5.07
C LEU A 914 7.60 19.48 4.98
N PHE A 915 7.86 19.05 3.75
CA PHE A 915 9.05 18.29 3.38
C PHE A 915 9.29 18.40 1.88
N HIS A 916 10.49 18.09 1.40
CA HIS A 916 10.87 18.37 0.02
C HIS A 916 10.13 17.46 -0.99
N VAL A 917 10.16 16.13 -0.79
CA VAL A 917 9.67 15.14 -1.75
C VAL A 917 8.19 14.84 -1.49
N PRO A 918 7.24 15.21 -2.37
CA PRO A 918 5.82 15.20 -2.04
C PRO A 918 5.18 13.80 -2.02
N PRO A 919 4.07 13.60 -1.27
CA PRO A 919 3.31 12.34 -1.30
C PRO A 919 2.77 11.99 -2.70
N ARG A 920 2.53 12.99 -3.55
CA ARG A 920 2.05 12.85 -4.93
C ARG A 920 2.86 13.73 -5.86
N ASP A 921 3.24 13.17 -6.99
CA ASP A 921 3.74 13.89 -8.16
C ASP A 921 2.54 14.12 -9.11
N PRO A 922 2.22 15.38 -9.50
CA PRO A 922 1.11 15.68 -10.40
C PRO A 922 1.38 15.28 -11.85
N THR A 923 2.64 15.17 -12.28
CA THR A 923 3.01 14.82 -13.66
C THR A 923 2.58 13.39 -14.02
N PRO A 924 2.45 13.03 -15.31
CA PRO A 924 2.23 11.64 -15.72
C PRO A 924 3.38 10.67 -15.36
N GLY A 925 4.57 11.19 -15.05
CA GLY A 925 5.76 10.38 -14.77
C GLY A 925 5.75 9.71 -13.40
N LYS A 926 5.16 10.36 -12.39
CA LYS A 926 5.12 9.90 -10.98
C LYS A 926 6.50 9.61 -10.39
N ALA A 927 7.54 10.25 -10.92
CA ALA A 927 8.94 10.00 -10.58
C ALA A 927 9.44 10.84 -9.38
N SER A 928 8.80 12.00 -9.13
CA SER A 928 9.21 12.96 -8.10
C SER A 928 8.26 12.96 -6.89
N GLN A 929 7.99 11.78 -6.35
CA GLN A 929 7.15 11.60 -5.15
C GLN A 929 7.77 10.61 -4.15
N LEU A 930 7.26 10.57 -2.92
CA LEU A 930 7.70 9.61 -1.89
C LEU A 930 7.72 8.19 -2.45
N GLY A 931 8.89 7.55 -2.38
CA GLY A 931 9.11 6.21 -2.94
C GLY A 931 8.34 5.12 -2.21
N ASP A 932 8.08 5.33 -0.91
CA ASP A 932 7.17 4.51 -0.12
C ASP A 932 5.73 5.09 -0.23
N ARG A 933 4.80 4.25 -0.70
CA ARG A 933 3.41 4.65 -0.92
C ARG A 933 2.54 4.54 0.32
N LYS A 934 2.91 3.70 1.30
CA LYS A 934 2.25 3.64 2.61
C LYS A 934 2.63 4.87 3.46
N GLU A 935 3.88 5.36 3.37
CA GLU A 935 4.27 6.66 3.94
C GLU A 935 3.43 7.82 3.39
N ALA A 936 3.24 7.87 2.07
CA ALA A 936 2.39 8.87 1.43
C ALA A 936 0.93 8.79 1.91
N ALA A 937 0.37 7.58 1.99
CA ALA A 937 -0.99 7.35 2.50
C ALA A 937 -1.15 7.73 3.98
N LEU A 938 -0.12 7.48 4.81
CA LEU A 938 -0.08 7.82 6.23
C LEU A 938 -0.15 9.34 6.45
N VAL A 939 0.65 10.13 5.71
CA VAL A 939 0.62 11.61 5.84
C VAL A 939 -0.73 12.19 5.38
N GLU A 940 -1.27 11.66 4.28
CA GLU A 940 -2.59 12.07 3.77
C GLU A 940 -3.73 11.70 4.71
N GLY A 941 -3.70 10.48 5.27
CA GLY A 941 -4.63 10.05 6.31
C GLY A 941 -4.58 10.98 7.52
N TRP A 942 -3.41 11.15 8.14
CA TRP A 942 -3.28 11.91 9.38
C TRP A 942 -3.68 13.38 9.26
N LEU A 943 -3.42 14.04 8.13
CA LEU A 943 -3.83 15.43 7.93
C LEU A 943 -5.34 15.56 7.66
N ALA A 944 -5.93 14.63 6.90
CA ALA A 944 -7.38 14.59 6.69
C ALA A 944 -8.13 14.22 7.98
N ASP A 945 -7.59 13.29 8.78
CA ASP A 945 -8.09 12.87 10.08
C ASP A 945 -8.03 14.01 11.08
N PHE A 946 -6.87 14.66 11.23
CA PHE A 946 -6.70 15.84 12.08
C PHE A 946 -7.70 16.94 11.75
N GLN A 947 -7.83 17.32 10.47
CA GLN A 947 -8.75 18.38 10.05
C GLN A 947 -10.22 17.97 10.26
N ARG A 948 -10.58 16.70 10.03
CA ARG A 948 -11.94 16.17 10.26
C ARG A 948 -12.31 16.17 11.75
N GLU A 949 -11.43 15.67 12.60
CA GLU A 949 -11.74 15.33 14.00
C GLU A 949 -11.55 16.50 14.97
N THR A 950 -10.72 17.48 14.59
CA THR A 950 -10.56 18.74 15.34
C THR A 950 -11.36 19.89 14.73
N GLY A 951 -11.51 19.90 13.39
CA GLY A 951 -11.97 21.05 12.61
C GLY A 951 -10.91 22.13 12.36
N LYS A 952 -9.70 21.96 12.92
CA LYS A 952 -8.56 22.88 12.76
C LYS A 952 -8.01 22.83 11.34
N GLY A 953 -7.34 23.89 10.91
CA GLY A 953 -6.74 23.94 9.58
C GLY A 953 -5.61 22.92 9.43
N ALA A 954 -5.56 22.20 8.31
CA ALA A 954 -4.37 21.47 7.89
C ALA A 954 -3.86 22.01 6.54
N ALA A 955 -2.57 21.77 6.24
CA ALA A 955 -1.97 21.98 4.92
C ALA A 955 -0.69 21.16 4.76
N TYR A 956 -0.38 20.77 3.53
CA TYR A 956 0.91 20.23 3.13
C TYR A 956 1.60 21.13 2.08
N ILE A 957 2.90 21.33 2.22
CA ILE A 957 3.73 22.11 1.27
C ILE A 957 4.99 21.31 0.90
N GLY A 958 5.08 20.98 -0.40
CA GLY A 958 6.16 20.22 -1.04
C GLY A 958 6.99 21.02 -2.04
N ALA A 959 7.91 20.32 -2.71
CA ALA A 959 8.86 20.85 -3.69
C ALA A 959 9.25 19.73 -4.70
N HIS A 960 10.51 19.64 -5.11
CA HIS A 960 11.14 18.50 -5.80
C HIS A 960 10.74 18.26 -7.27
N VAL A 961 9.43 18.24 -7.58
CA VAL A 961 8.87 18.05 -8.94
C VAL A 961 9.25 19.19 -9.89
N GLY A 962 9.72 20.32 -9.35
CA GLY A 962 10.12 21.50 -10.11
C GLY A 962 9.02 22.09 -11.00
N THR A 963 7.80 22.06 -10.46
CA THR A 963 6.55 22.49 -11.08
C THR A 963 5.68 23.11 -9.99
N PHE A 964 5.09 24.29 -10.23
CA PHE A 964 4.09 24.85 -9.34
C PHE A 964 2.74 24.14 -9.52
N ASP A 965 2.26 23.43 -8.50
CA ASP A 965 0.95 22.77 -8.52
C ASP A 965 0.21 22.91 -7.18
N ALA A 966 -1.12 22.80 -7.22
CA ALA A 966 -1.96 22.77 -6.02
C ALA A 966 -3.20 21.90 -6.22
N ALA A 967 -3.50 21.07 -5.23
CA ALA A 967 -4.64 20.16 -5.20
C ALA A 967 -5.21 20.05 -3.78
N ARG A 968 -6.31 19.28 -3.62
CA ARG A 968 -6.81 18.84 -2.32
C ARG A 968 -6.97 17.34 -2.24
N VAL A 969 -6.64 16.81 -1.07
CA VAL A 969 -6.91 15.44 -0.63
C VAL A 969 -7.80 15.55 0.60
N ASP A 970 -9.06 15.09 0.50
CA ASP A 970 -10.05 15.14 1.59
C ASP A 970 -10.05 16.48 2.37
N ALA A 971 -10.37 17.57 1.65
CA ALA A 971 -10.39 18.96 2.10
C ALA A 971 -9.03 19.61 2.44
N VAL A 972 -7.96 18.85 2.70
CA VAL A 972 -6.61 19.38 3.00
C VAL A 972 -5.93 19.87 1.72
N PRO A 973 -5.42 21.12 1.67
CA PRO A 973 -4.63 21.61 0.53
C PRO A 973 -3.23 20.97 0.52
N TYR A 974 -2.85 20.44 -0.63
CA TYR A 974 -1.52 19.95 -0.98
C TYR A 974 -0.95 20.86 -2.05
N PHE A 975 0.16 21.53 -1.75
CA PHE A 975 0.82 22.46 -2.66
C PHE A 975 2.24 21.99 -2.96
N ILE A 976 2.70 22.20 -4.20
CA ILE A 976 4.07 21.91 -4.62
C ILE A 976 4.69 23.21 -5.13
N ASN A 977 5.78 23.63 -4.49
CA ASN A 977 6.55 24.80 -4.90
C ASN A 977 7.46 24.43 -6.10
N GLY A 978 7.38 25.22 -7.17
CA GLY A 978 8.28 25.10 -8.32
C GLY A 978 9.61 25.82 -8.11
N ASN A 979 10.48 25.74 -9.12
CA ASN A 979 11.90 26.05 -8.95
C ASN A 979 12.21 27.52 -8.70
N SER A 980 13.02 27.82 -7.68
CA SER A 980 13.49 29.18 -7.39
C SER A 980 14.85 29.52 -8.01
N GLY A 981 15.62 28.54 -8.50
CA GLY A 981 16.86 28.78 -9.24
C GLY A 981 17.05 27.91 -10.49
N LYS A 982 16.85 26.59 -10.36
CA LYS A 982 17.06 25.63 -11.45
C LYS A 982 15.98 25.72 -12.54
N ASN A 983 16.25 25.15 -13.71
CA ASN A 983 15.26 25.13 -14.80
C ASN A 983 14.04 24.26 -14.44
N PRO A 984 12.80 24.69 -14.75
CA PRO A 984 11.56 23.93 -14.47
C PRO A 984 11.48 22.61 -15.25
N ALA A 985 10.77 21.63 -14.69
CA ALA A 985 10.63 20.29 -15.28
C ALA A 985 9.50 20.16 -16.31
N THR A 986 8.48 21.02 -16.26
CA THR A 986 7.26 20.97 -17.09
C THR A 986 7.13 22.18 -18.02
N ALA A 987 6.08 22.24 -18.83
CA ALA A 987 5.80 23.39 -19.68
C ALA A 987 5.26 24.59 -18.86
N PRO A 988 5.47 25.85 -19.30
CA PRO A 988 5.05 27.03 -18.53
C PRO A 988 3.57 27.13 -18.19
N GLY A 989 2.69 26.56 -19.02
CA GLY A 989 1.26 26.49 -18.73
C GLY A 989 0.86 25.43 -17.71
N ASP A 990 1.75 24.50 -17.37
CA ASP A 990 1.54 23.39 -16.43
C ASP A 990 2.21 23.63 -15.07
N GLY A 991 2.71 24.86 -14.82
CA GLY A 991 3.48 25.22 -13.62
C GLY A 991 5.00 25.28 -13.82
N GLY A 992 5.49 25.04 -15.04
CA GLY A 992 6.90 24.99 -15.38
C GLY A 992 7.56 26.35 -15.63
N PHE A 993 7.78 27.12 -14.56
CA PHE A 993 8.47 28.42 -14.59
C PHE A 993 9.30 28.62 -13.32
N THR A 994 10.21 29.60 -13.30
CA THR A 994 10.99 29.91 -12.08
C THR A 994 10.32 30.97 -11.22
N GLY A 995 10.44 30.87 -9.90
CA GLY A 995 9.84 31.81 -8.95
C GLY A 995 9.73 31.23 -7.54
N TRP A 996 8.78 31.75 -6.78
CA TRP A 996 8.59 31.41 -5.37
C TRP A 996 7.12 31.62 -4.96
N SER A 997 6.75 31.24 -3.72
CA SER A 997 5.38 31.45 -3.22
C SER A 997 5.35 32.30 -1.94
N LEU A 998 4.46 33.30 -1.93
CA LEU A 998 4.16 34.13 -0.75
C LEU A 998 2.85 33.65 -0.15
N TRP A 999 2.88 33.21 1.09
CA TRP A 999 1.74 32.63 1.79
C TRP A 999 1.10 33.64 2.74
N GLY A 1000 -0.23 33.62 2.82
CA GLY A 1000 -1.00 34.34 3.83
C GLY A 1000 -1.76 33.36 4.72
N VAL A 1001 -1.87 33.70 6.00
CA VAL A 1001 -2.55 32.90 7.02
C VAL A 1001 -3.53 33.75 7.81
N ASP A 1002 -4.74 33.21 7.95
CA ASP A 1002 -5.85 33.72 8.75
C ASP A 1002 -6.19 32.63 9.80
N PRO A 1003 -5.83 32.81 11.09
CA PRO A 1003 -5.91 31.75 12.09
C PRO A 1003 -7.35 31.26 12.36
N VAL A 1004 -7.58 29.94 12.22
CA VAL A 1004 -8.89 29.32 12.45
C VAL A 1004 -9.37 29.56 13.87
N THR A 1005 -10.59 30.08 14.02
CA THR A 1005 -11.19 30.27 15.34
C THR A 1005 -11.79 28.98 15.91
N ASP A 1006 -11.84 28.85 17.24
CA ASP A 1006 -12.57 27.79 17.97
C ASP A 1006 -14.01 27.56 17.43
N LYS A 1007 -14.65 28.64 16.96
CA LYS A 1007 -16.01 28.63 16.40
C LYS A 1007 -16.06 28.00 15.00
N GLU A 1008 -15.09 28.29 14.14
CA GLU A 1008 -14.95 27.68 12.81
C GLU A 1008 -14.53 26.22 12.93
N ALA A 1009 -13.54 25.90 13.78
CA ALA A 1009 -13.15 24.52 14.03
C ALA A 1009 -14.35 23.70 14.53
N ALA A 1010 -15.11 24.22 15.50
CA ALA A 1010 -16.34 23.59 15.94
C ALA A 1010 -17.42 23.49 14.84
N HIS A 1011 -17.45 24.38 13.84
CA HIS A 1011 -18.33 24.29 12.67
C HIS A 1011 -17.87 23.18 11.72
N VAL A 1012 -16.62 23.24 11.25
CA VAL A 1012 -16.02 22.29 10.30
C VAL A 1012 -16.07 20.87 10.84
N ARG A 1013 -15.70 20.63 12.10
CA ARG A 1013 -15.77 19.30 12.72
C ARG A 1013 -17.15 18.64 12.64
N ARG A 1014 -18.23 19.43 12.70
CA ARG A 1014 -19.62 18.93 12.55
C ARG A 1014 -20.09 18.81 11.11
N ASN A 1015 -19.35 19.37 10.15
CA ASN A 1015 -19.78 19.61 8.77
C ASN A 1015 -18.67 19.34 7.73
N TRP A 1016 -17.67 18.50 8.06
CA TRP A 1016 -16.45 18.31 7.27
C TRP A 1016 -16.71 17.79 5.84
N PHE A 1017 -17.81 17.04 5.67
CA PHE A 1017 -18.32 16.55 4.40
C PHE A 1017 -19.01 17.64 3.54
N VAL A 1018 -19.14 18.87 4.05
CA VAL A 1018 -19.56 20.05 3.28
C VAL A 1018 -18.60 21.23 3.27
N ASP A 1019 -17.84 21.45 4.33
CA ASP A 1019 -17.06 22.68 4.52
C ASP A 1019 -15.65 22.41 5.05
N ALA A 1020 -14.75 23.37 4.84
CA ALA A 1020 -13.32 23.24 5.17
C ALA A 1020 -12.73 24.60 5.59
N PRO A 1021 -11.70 24.65 6.46
CA PRO A 1021 -11.18 25.93 6.95
C PRO A 1021 -10.47 26.69 5.82
N THR A 1022 -10.90 27.92 5.50
CA THR A 1022 -10.30 28.76 4.45
C THR A 1022 -9.07 29.56 4.92
N TRP A 1023 -8.30 28.93 5.80
CA TRP A 1023 -7.33 29.52 6.72
C TRP A 1023 -5.99 29.96 6.10
N ILE A 1024 -5.70 29.46 4.90
CA ILE A 1024 -4.41 29.63 4.23
C ILE A 1024 -4.60 29.94 2.74
N GLY A 1025 -3.62 30.62 2.15
CA GLY A 1025 -3.52 30.79 0.71
C GLY A 1025 -2.10 31.11 0.26
N ALA A 1026 -1.76 30.73 -0.97
CA ALA A 1026 -0.50 30.98 -1.64
C ALA A 1026 -0.71 31.97 -2.81
N GLN A 1027 0.09 33.03 -2.85
CA GLN A 1027 0.33 33.81 -4.05
C GLN A 1027 1.57 33.21 -4.75
N VAL A 1028 1.36 32.59 -5.91
CA VAL A 1028 2.42 32.05 -6.77
C VAL A 1028 3.04 33.18 -7.57
N ARG A 1029 4.34 33.41 -7.34
CA ARG A 1029 5.07 34.59 -7.82
C ARG A 1029 6.17 34.15 -8.79
N PRO A 1030 5.91 34.06 -10.10
CA PRO A 1030 6.97 33.88 -11.08
C PRO A 1030 7.93 35.07 -11.04
N HIS A 1031 9.21 34.81 -11.34
CA HIS A 1031 10.13 35.86 -11.76
C HIS A 1031 9.54 36.57 -12.99
N VAL A 1032 9.61 37.91 -13.03
CA VAL A 1032 9.13 38.72 -14.16
C VAL A 1032 10.31 39.49 -14.75
N ASP A 1033 10.69 39.20 -16.00
CA ASP A 1033 11.65 40.01 -16.76
C ASP A 1033 10.91 41.09 -17.57
N ASP A 1034 9.74 40.71 -18.11
CA ASP A 1034 8.72 41.62 -18.61
C ASP A 1034 7.34 40.99 -18.42
N LEU A 1035 6.31 41.83 -18.29
CA LEU A 1035 4.90 41.44 -18.32
C LEU A 1035 4.27 42.02 -19.59
N THR A 1036 3.58 41.19 -20.35
CA THR A 1036 2.89 41.57 -21.59
C THR A 1036 1.38 41.44 -21.41
N LEU A 1037 0.61 42.37 -22.01
CA LEU A 1037 -0.85 42.36 -22.03
C LEU A 1037 -1.33 42.61 -23.47
N ALA A 1038 -1.96 41.60 -24.05
CA ALA A 1038 -2.64 41.69 -25.35
C ALA A 1038 -4.14 41.87 -25.13
N ALA A 1039 -4.67 43.02 -25.56
CA ALA A 1039 -6.10 43.33 -25.56
C ALA A 1039 -6.49 43.97 -26.90
N PRO A 1040 -7.71 43.75 -27.40
CA PRO A 1040 -8.17 44.32 -28.67
C PRO A 1040 -8.45 45.83 -28.51
N ALA A 1041 -8.07 46.63 -29.50
CA ALA A 1041 -8.34 48.07 -29.47
C ALA A 1041 -9.85 48.43 -29.46
N THR A 1042 -10.69 47.56 -30.05
CA THR A 1042 -12.15 47.73 -30.05
C THR A 1042 -12.88 46.40 -29.81
N VAL A 1043 -14.04 46.45 -29.14
CA VAL A 1043 -14.95 45.29 -28.93
C VAL A 1043 -16.40 45.71 -29.16
N ALA A 1044 -17.11 45.00 -30.02
CA ALA A 1044 -18.52 45.26 -30.32
C ALA A 1044 -19.47 44.69 -29.25
N ILE A 1045 -20.55 45.42 -28.93
CA ILE A 1045 -21.58 44.96 -27.97
C ILE A 1045 -22.09 43.55 -28.30
N GLY A 1046 -22.00 42.65 -27.32
CA GLY A 1046 -22.44 41.26 -27.44
C GLY A 1046 -21.51 40.34 -28.24
N ALA A 1047 -20.37 40.83 -28.74
CA ALA A 1047 -19.30 39.99 -29.26
C ALA A 1047 -18.27 39.70 -28.14
N PRO A 1048 -17.90 38.43 -27.90
CA PRO A 1048 -16.76 38.10 -27.05
C PRO A 1048 -15.46 38.41 -27.80
N ALA A 1049 -14.46 38.93 -27.09
CA ALA A 1049 -13.11 39.14 -27.61
C ALA A 1049 -12.08 38.68 -26.58
N ARG A 1050 -10.95 38.16 -27.04
CA ARG A 1050 -9.92 37.59 -26.17
C ARG A 1050 -8.97 38.68 -25.65
N VAL A 1051 -8.75 38.68 -24.34
CA VAL A 1051 -7.65 39.34 -23.66
C VAL A 1051 -6.73 38.26 -23.11
N SER A 1052 -5.42 38.46 -23.17
CA SER A 1052 -4.45 37.52 -22.61
C SER A 1052 -3.20 38.25 -22.16
N ALA A 1053 -2.59 37.78 -21.08
CA ALA A 1053 -1.33 38.31 -20.57
C ALA A 1053 -0.31 37.18 -20.36
N ALA A 1054 0.97 37.52 -20.44
CA ALA A 1054 2.06 36.57 -20.24
C ALA A 1054 3.31 37.26 -19.68
N VAL A 1055 3.98 36.57 -18.77
CA VAL A 1055 5.29 36.93 -18.22
C VAL A 1055 6.38 36.35 -19.12
N ARG A 1056 7.46 37.11 -19.31
CA ARG A 1056 8.70 36.62 -19.94
C ARG A 1056 9.71 36.24 -18.85
N GLN A 1057 10.39 35.11 -19.08
CA GLN A 1057 11.51 34.61 -18.27
C GLN A 1057 12.62 34.12 -19.21
N SER A 1058 13.61 34.97 -19.49
CA SER A 1058 14.56 34.76 -20.58
C SER A 1058 13.81 34.45 -21.90
N THR A 1059 13.98 33.25 -22.47
CA THR A 1059 13.29 32.79 -23.68
C THR A 1059 11.89 32.20 -23.44
N ARG A 1060 11.50 31.95 -22.18
CA ARG A 1060 10.19 31.36 -21.84
C ARG A 1060 9.08 32.42 -21.84
N VAL A 1061 7.89 32.00 -22.27
CA VAL A 1061 6.64 32.77 -22.16
C VAL A 1061 5.71 32.00 -21.23
N VAL A 1062 5.45 32.57 -20.04
CA VAL A 1062 4.63 31.99 -18.99
C VAL A 1062 3.24 32.65 -19.03
N PRO A 1063 2.14 31.91 -19.21
CA PRO A 1063 0.80 32.50 -19.17
C PRO A 1063 0.51 33.17 -17.82
N ALA A 1064 -0.11 34.35 -17.83
CA ALA A 1064 -0.61 35.01 -16.62
C ALA A 1064 -1.99 34.43 -16.23
N ALA A 1065 -2.00 33.13 -15.92
CA ALA A 1065 -3.16 32.32 -15.55
C ALA A 1065 -2.70 31.18 -14.63
N TYR A 1066 -3.65 30.47 -13.99
CA TYR A 1066 -3.35 29.37 -13.05
C TYR A 1066 -2.30 28.39 -13.63
N PRO A 1067 -1.24 28.03 -12.87
CA PRO A 1067 -1.04 28.30 -11.43
C PRO A 1067 -0.43 29.65 -11.07
N VAL A 1068 -0.12 30.55 -12.02
CA VAL A 1068 0.37 31.91 -11.71
C VAL A 1068 -0.72 32.75 -11.06
N SER A 1069 -0.41 33.40 -9.94
CA SER A 1069 -1.30 34.38 -9.29
C SER A 1069 -1.31 35.70 -10.04
N ALA A 1070 -2.15 35.76 -11.09
CA ALA A 1070 -2.41 36.97 -11.88
C ALA A 1070 -3.69 37.67 -11.41
N ARG A 1071 -3.55 38.90 -10.87
CA ARG A 1071 -4.69 39.73 -10.46
C ARG A 1071 -5.21 40.54 -11.64
N TRP A 1072 -6.42 40.25 -12.09
CA TRP A 1072 -7.10 41.01 -13.15
C TRP A 1072 -7.92 42.17 -12.56
N SER A 1073 -7.89 43.33 -13.20
CA SER A 1073 -8.57 44.54 -12.74
C SER A 1073 -8.87 45.50 -13.90
N GLY A 1074 -9.40 46.69 -13.61
CA GLY A 1074 -9.70 47.68 -14.63
C GLY A 1074 -10.36 48.95 -14.11
N SER A 1075 -10.88 49.76 -15.03
CA SER A 1075 -11.63 50.98 -14.70
C SER A 1075 -12.96 50.67 -14.00
N PRO A 1076 -13.55 51.60 -13.20
CA PRO A 1076 -14.75 51.33 -12.38
C PRO A 1076 -16.04 50.94 -13.13
N ASN A 1077 -16.01 50.95 -14.46
CA ASN A 1077 -17.07 50.54 -15.37
C ASN A 1077 -16.78 49.20 -16.08
N LEU A 1078 -15.67 48.51 -15.76
CA LEU A 1078 -15.42 47.12 -16.13
C LEU A 1078 -15.80 46.20 -14.96
N HIS A 1079 -16.57 45.15 -15.24
CA HIS A 1079 -16.67 44.01 -14.31
C HIS A 1079 -15.52 43.05 -14.56
N VAL A 1080 -14.89 42.53 -13.50
CA VAL A 1080 -14.00 41.36 -13.59
C VAL A 1080 -14.66 40.20 -12.85
N GLY A 1081 -14.69 39.02 -13.46
CA GLY A 1081 -15.38 37.83 -12.97
C GLY A 1081 -16.76 37.61 -13.61
N PRO A 1082 -17.60 36.73 -13.04
CA PRO A 1082 -18.81 36.23 -13.70
C PRO A 1082 -19.81 37.31 -14.11
N ARG A 1083 -20.34 37.22 -15.34
CA ARG A 1083 -21.36 38.16 -15.87
C ARG A 1083 -22.60 38.28 -14.99
N SER A 1084 -22.95 37.24 -14.22
CA SER A 1084 -24.07 37.23 -13.28
C SER A 1084 -23.92 38.19 -12.10
N THR A 1085 -22.71 38.62 -11.76
CA THR A 1085 -22.45 39.58 -10.66
C THR A 1085 -22.17 41.01 -11.16
N ALA A 1086 -22.31 41.28 -12.46
CA ALA A 1086 -22.11 42.60 -13.04
C ALA A 1086 -23.23 43.59 -12.68
N LYS A 1087 -22.86 44.78 -12.20
CA LYS A 1087 -23.79 45.82 -11.72
C LYS A 1087 -24.26 46.75 -12.85
N PRO A 1088 -25.39 47.46 -12.71
CA PRO A 1088 -25.95 48.33 -13.76
C PRO A 1088 -25.05 49.48 -14.27
N GLN A 1089 -23.93 49.79 -13.62
CA GLN A 1089 -22.91 50.73 -14.12
C GLN A 1089 -21.81 50.08 -15.00
N HIS A 1090 -21.64 48.77 -15.01
CA HIS A 1090 -20.58 48.11 -15.77
C HIS A 1090 -20.93 48.07 -17.28
N VAL A 1091 -20.04 48.57 -18.14
CA VAL A 1091 -20.23 48.62 -19.61
C VAL A 1091 -19.56 47.45 -20.34
N ALA A 1092 -18.68 46.70 -19.67
CA ALA A 1092 -18.15 45.42 -20.14
C ALA A 1092 -17.95 44.45 -18.97
N VAL A 1093 -17.73 43.17 -19.30
CA VAL A 1093 -17.32 42.10 -18.38
C VAL A 1093 -16.08 41.41 -18.92
N LEU A 1094 -15.04 41.28 -18.10
CA LEU A 1094 -13.90 40.40 -18.34
C LEU A 1094 -14.02 39.16 -17.46
N ASP A 1095 -14.10 38.00 -18.09
CA ASP A 1095 -13.90 36.71 -17.43
C ASP A 1095 -12.39 36.39 -17.41
N PRO A 1096 -11.73 36.32 -16.24
CA PRO A 1096 -10.29 36.07 -16.15
C PRO A 1096 -9.91 34.61 -16.49
N ASP A 1097 -10.80 33.64 -16.25
CA ASP A 1097 -10.51 32.21 -16.43
C ASP A 1097 -10.41 31.84 -17.91
N SER A 1098 -11.29 32.41 -18.74
CA SER A 1098 -11.27 32.25 -20.21
C SER A 1098 -10.51 33.37 -20.94
N GLY A 1099 -10.19 34.46 -20.25
CA GLY A 1099 -9.68 35.70 -20.87
C GLY A 1099 -10.72 36.41 -21.74
N THR A 1100 -12.03 36.19 -21.53
CA THR A 1100 -13.08 36.71 -22.42
C THR A 1100 -13.60 38.07 -21.97
N LEU A 1101 -13.30 39.11 -22.74
CA LEU A 1101 -13.90 40.45 -22.62
C LEU A 1101 -15.17 40.54 -23.48
N THR A 1102 -16.30 40.85 -22.86
CA THR A 1102 -17.60 41.05 -23.52
C THR A 1102 -18.12 42.46 -23.29
N ALA A 1103 -18.32 43.23 -24.36
CA ALA A 1103 -18.97 44.54 -24.29
C ALA A 1103 -20.48 44.41 -24.01
N LEU A 1104 -20.98 45.14 -23.01
CA LEU A 1104 -22.41 45.25 -22.69
C LEU A 1104 -23.03 46.51 -23.30
N ARG A 1105 -22.31 47.64 -23.29
CA ARG A 1105 -22.74 48.96 -23.78
C ARG A 1105 -21.56 49.71 -24.41
N LYS A 1106 -21.84 50.81 -25.10
CA LYS A 1106 -20.81 51.74 -25.61
C LYS A 1106 -20.06 52.40 -24.45
N GLY A 1107 -18.79 52.74 -24.68
CA GLY A 1107 -17.92 53.41 -23.71
C GLY A 1107 -16.47 52.99 -23.90
N ASN A 1108 -15.59 53.40 -22.99
CA ASN A 1108 -14.21 52.89 -22.93
C ASN A 1108 -14.01 52.18 -21.59
N VAL A 1109 -13.20 51.12 -21.58
CA VAL A 1109 -12.73 50.45 -20.35
C VAL A 1109 -11.22 50.31 -20.38
N THR A 1110 -10.57 50.52 -19.24
CA THR A 1110 -9.19 50.07 -19.03
C THR A 1110 -9.25 48.65 -18.51
N VAL A 1111 -8.53 47.73 -19.15
CA VAL A 1111 -8.22 46.40 -18.63
C VAL A 1111 -6.81 46.45 -18.06
N ALA A 1112 -6.60 45.85 -16.88
CA ALA A 1112 -5.32 45.80 -16.20
C ALA A 1112 -5.03 44.41 -15.66
N VAL A 1113 -3.75 44.05 -15.60
CA VAL A 1113 -3.26 42.79 -15.02
C VAL A 1113 -2.02 43.06 -14.17
N THR A 1114 -1.95 42.43 -13.01
CA THR A 1114 -0.81 42.50 -12.10
C THR A 1114 -0.29 41.09 -11.80
N VAL A 1115 1.01 40.86 -12.00
CA VAL A 1115 1.70 39.59 -11.70
C VAL A 1115 2.99 39.88 -10.93
N SER A 1116 3.20 39.22 -9.79
CA SER A 1116 4.33 39.45 -8.88
C SER A 1116 4.51 40.92 -8.39
N GLY A 1117 3.58 41.82 -8.69
CA GLY A 1117 3.65 43.26 -8.40
C GLY A 1117 3.82 44.12 -9.66
N GLU A 1118 4.42 43.58 -10.71
CA GLU A 1118 4.46 44.21 -12.03
C GLU A 1118 3.05 44.33 -12.60
N THR A 1119 2.74 45.48 -13.22
CA THR A 1119 1.40 45.79 -13.73
C THR A 1119 1.46 46.28 -15.17
N ARG A 1120 0.49 45.87 -15.99
CA ARG A 1120 0.26 46.40 -17.34
C ARG A 1120 -1.21 46.74 -17.54
N GLN A 1121 -1.48 47.71 -18.41
CA GLN A 1121 -2.83 48.21 -18.69
C GLN A 1121 -3.04 48.46 -20.18
N ALA A 1122 -4.28 48.29 -20.67
CA ALA A 1122 -4.69 48.57 -22.03
C ALA A 1122 -6.09 49.19 -22.05
N VAL A 1123 -6.34 50.15 -22.94
CA VAL A 1123 -7.67 50.78 -23.10
C VAL A 1123 -8.40 50.14 -24.28
N VAL A 1124 -9.63 49.69 -24.04
CA VAL A 1124 -10.50 49.04 -25.02
C VAL A 1124 -11.71 49.91 -25.30
N THR A 1125 -11.96 50.19 -26.58
CA THR A 1125 -13.12 50.98 -27.03
C THR A 1125 -14.31 50.06 -27.30
N LEU A 1126 -15.43 50.28 -26.62
CA LEU A 1126 -16.65 49.47 -26.74
C LEU A 1126 -17.59 50.09 -27.77
N THR A 1127 -17.77 49.41 -28.90
CA THR A 1127 -18.48 49.94 -30.07
C THR A 1127 -19.89 49.34 -30.20
N ALA A 1128 -20.76 49.99 -30.98
CA ALA A 1128 -21.98 49.30 -31.42
C ALA A 1128 -21.59 48.06 -32.23
N ARG A 1129 -22.35 46.97 -32.06
CA ARG A 1129 -22.39 45.92 -33.08
C ARG A 1129 -22.84 46.56 -34.39
N ALA A 1130 -22.08 46.34 -35.46
CA ALA A 1130 -22.47 46.81 -36.79
C ALA A 1130 -23.84 46.22 -37.14
N ALA A 1131 -24.69 47.02 -37.78
CA ALA A 1131 -25.89 46.49 -38.42
C ALA A 1131 -25.44 45.69 -39.66
N GLY A 1132 -25.78 44.41 -39.67
CA GLY A 1132 -25.69 43.52 -40.82
C GLY A 1132 -27.09 43.05 -41.19
#